data_AF-A0A520IIK8-F1
#
_entry.id   AF-A0A520IIK8-F1
#
_cell.length_a   1.000
_cell.length_b   1.000
_cell.length_c   1.000
_cell.angle_alpha   90.00
_cell.angle_beta   90.00
_cell.angle_gamma   90.00
#
_symmetry.space_group_name_H-M   'P 1'
#
loop_
_entity.id
_entity.type
_entity.pdbx_description
1 polymer ?
#
loop_
_entity_poly.entity_id
_entity_poly.type
_entity_poly.pdbx_seq_one_letter_code
_entity_poly.pdbx_strand_id
1 'polypeptide(L)'
;KITIEIIGLPEAPETKNLSYCQGAQNIQPLTAKGAGNAIFSWYDASGNLLSAAPTPSTSQAGPQVYFVSQKASPDGCESEKAKITIEIIALPSAPIVKNLSYCQNEKNVQPLDAESAHGSMLAWYDASGNRLDAAPTPSTAIAGTIIYYVSARSAAGCEGIKTQVRVNINPLPEPPVVKDIKYCQNEIAEALTATGENLKWYDEYGNSLPQPPTPSTSSTGIINYFVTQTVSSGCESASSRIVITILAKPEKPIISASGPAEICEGSSVMLSASLATSYQWFNNGNALAGENRQTLRVNKGGKYSVQTMNLSACSSESSDFISINVISISSKPSITAQGKFEICEGEAVLLKSSSVADNQWYKDGEAIAGATGQTYLAKVAGQYSVITKSKASCEIPVSDPVRVTVNPILPAPVINSEANLVICKGGRVTLTSSTSEITQWFKDGVLIPGANSSTLIASSSGKYTVRNRNASGCEGPSSNAVNVVEQAFAITLDANTKSITYGSKVLVNVSSNLKYKILSWSPSNIFENASATAQTVTMQKDLKIVVNAISENGCLASATLDLRADTKKDLFIPNTFTPNGDGKNDVFKVFGTGIEMVELLIYSQWGELIYKSKQQDPIWDGTFRGVMQPVGVYVYKCVIRFKDGEEMTKNGAINLLR
;
A
#
# COMPACT_ATOMS: atom_id res chain seq x y z
N LYS A 1 -45.93 -167.34 -61.90
CA LYS A 1 -45.38 -166.63 -60.73
C LYS A 1 -45.09 -165.21 -61.19
N ILE A 2 -45.88 -164.22 -60.77
CA ILE A 2 -45.56 -162.79 -60.95
C ILE A 2 -44.85 -162.38 -59.67
N THR A 3 -43.63 -161.87 -59.78
CA THR A 3 -42.90 -161.31 -58.64
C THR A 3 -43.25 -159.83 -58.59
N ILE A 4 -43.96 -159.40 -57.56
CA ILE A 4 -44.17 -157.98 -57.26
C ILE A 4 -43.00 -157.57 -56.38
N GLU A 5 -42.17 -156.65 -56.87
CA GLU A 5 -41.11 -156.03 -56.09
C GLU A 5 -41.67 -154.76 -55.44
N ILE A 6 -41.80 -154.76 -54.12
CA ILE A 6 -42.20 -153.56 -53.36
C ILE A 6 -40.93 -152.78 -53.10
N ILE A 7 -40.76 -151.66 -53.81
CA ILE A 7 -39.67 -150.72 -53.57
C ILE A 7 -40.08 -149.82 -52.40
N GLY A 8 -39.27 -149.79 -51.34
CA GLY A 8 -39.49 -148.91 -50.19
C GLY A 8 -39.36 -147.43 -50.58
N LEU A 9 -40.11 -146.56 -49.90
CA LEU A 9 -39.98 -145.12 -50.09
C LEU A 9 -38.56 -144.66 -49.70
N PRO A 10 -37.91 -143.78 -50.48
CA PRO A 10 -36.67 -143.14 -50.03
C PRO A 10 -36.91 -142.36 -48.74
N GLU A 11 -35.90 -142.27 -47.87
CA GLU A 11 -35.96 -141.36 -46.72
C GLU A 11 -36.13 -139.90 -47.19
N ALA A 12 -36.71 -139.06 -46.35
CA ALA A 12 -36.82 -137.63 -46.66
C ALA A 12 -35.43 -136.99 -46.76
N PRO A 13 -35.22 -135.99 -47.64
CA PRO A 13 -33.94 -135.30 -47.73
C PRO A 13 -33.51 -134.64 -46.41
N GLU A 14 -32.22 -134.62 -46.11
CA GLU A 14 -31.66 -133.83 -45.02
C GLU A 14 -31.70 -132.35 -45.40
N THR A 15 -32.32 -131.53 -44.54
CA THR A 15 -32.42 -130.09 -44.72
C THR A 15 -31.83 -129.34 -43.53
N LYS A 16 -31.39 -128.09 -43.75
CA LYS A 16 -30.90 -127.20 -42.69
C LYS A 16 -31.69 -125.90 -42.73
N ASN A 17 -32.24 -125.51 -41.58
CA ASN A 17 -32.82 -124.18 -41.43
C ASN A 17 -31.73 -123.11 -41.56
N LEU A 18 -32.05 -122.03 -42.25
CA LEU A 18 -31.15 -120.92 -42.49
C LEU A 18 -31.78 -119.63 -41.97
N SER A 19 -30.94 -118.68 -41.59
CA SER A 19 -31.38 -117.35 -41.16
C SER A 19 -30.62 -116.30 -41.96
N TYR A 20 -31.34 -115.31 -42.48
CA TYR A 20 -30.77 -114.20 -43.23
C TYR A 20 -31.25 -112.87 -42.65
N CYS A 21 -30.41 -111.84 -42.73
CA CYS A 21 -30.83 -110.49 -42.38
C CYS A 21 -31.74 -109.93 -43.47
N GLN A 22 -32.73 -109.12 -43.07
CA GLN A 22 -33.58 -108.41 -44.01
C GLN A 22 -32.72 -107.55 -44.96
N GLY A 23 -32.95 -107.68 -46.26
CA GLY A 23 -32.18 -107.01 -47.31
C GLY A 23 -30.84 -107.68 -47.67
N ALA A 24 -30.51 -108.85 -47.08
CA ALA A 24 -29.28 -109.56 -47.41
C ALA A 24 -29.20 -109.89 -48.91
N GLN A 25 -28.03 -109.63 -49.49
CA GLN A 25 -27.72 -109.81 -50.92
C GLN A 25 -26.98 -111.13 -51.15
N ASN A 26 -26.95 -111.61 -52.40
CA ASN A 26 -26.22 -112.82 -52.83
C ASN A 26 -26.68 -114.13 -52.17
N ILE A 27 -27.97 -114.24 -51.87
CA ILE A 27 -28.57 -115.46 -51.33
C ILE A 27 -28.54 -116.58 -52.38
N GLN A 28 -28.01 -117.73 -51.99
CA GLN A 28 -27.95 -118.91 -52.86
C GLN A 28 -29.29 -119.66 -52.84
N PRO A 29 -29.66 -120.35 -53.94
CA PRO A 29 -30.80 -121.27 -53.94
C PRO A 29 -30.69 -122.30 -52.81
N LEU A 30 -31.83 -122.73 -52.26
CA LEU A 30 -31.84 -123.74 -51.21
C LEU A 30 -31.24 -125.06 -51.72
N THR A 31 -30.59 -125.77 -50.80
CA THR A 31 -30.00 -127.08 -51.08
C THR A 31 -30.55 -128.10 -50.10
N ALA A 32 -30.62 -129.35 -50.54
CA ALA A 32 -31.01 -130.49 -49.75
C ALA A 32 -30.01 -131.61 -50.01
N LYS A 33 -29.80 -132.47 -49.03
CA LYS A 33 -28.87 -133.60 -49.14
C LYS A 33 -29.65 -134.91 -49.14
N GLY A 34 -29.41 -135.73 -50.14
CA GLY A 34 -30.09 -137.00 -50.39
C GLY A 34 -29.11 -138.16 -50.50
N ALA A 35 -29.63 -139.39 -50.48
CA ALA A 35 -28.81 -140.58 -50.67
C ALA A 35 -28.51 -140.80 -52.16
N GLY A 36 -27.23 -140.92 -52.53
CA GLY A 36 -26.80 -141.21 -53.90
C GLY A 36 -27.17 -140.14 -54.94
N ASN A 37 -27.63 -140.54 -56.12
CA ASN A 37 -28.03 -139.65 -57.23
C ASN A 37 -29.49 -139.17 -57.09
N ALA A 38 -29.87 -138.66 -55.92
CA ALA A 38 -31.23 -138.22 -55.63
C ALA A 38 -31.68 -137.06 -56.54
N ILE A 39 -32.93 -137.15 -57.05
CA ILE A 39 -33.57 -136.09 -57.83
C ILE A 39 -34.53 -135.33 -56.89
N PHE A 40 -34.30 -134.03 -56.68
CA PHE A 40 -35.09 -133.22 -55.76
C PHE A 40 -36.26 -132.52 -56.43
N SER A 41 -37.40 -132.52 -55.74
CA SER A 41 -38.59 -131.74 -56.10
C SER A 41 -38.88 -130.74 -54.97
N TRP A 42 -38.96 -129.46 -55.32
CA TRP A 42 -39.09 -128.35 -54.37
C TRP A 42 -40.50 -127.81 -54.35
N TYR A 43 -40.97 -127.38 -53.17
CA TYR A 43 -42.33 -126.89 -52.99
C TYR A 43 -42.36 -125.60 -52.16
N ASP A 44 -43.31 -124.72 -52.45
CA ASP A 44 -43.62 -123.56 -51.63
C ASP A 44 -44.33 -123.94 -50.31
N ALA A 45 -44.60 -122.96 -49.45
CA ALA A 45 -45.27 -123.17 -48.16
C ALA A 45 -46.68 -123.76 -48.29
N SER A 46 -47.35 -123.55 -49.43
CA SER A 46 -48.70 -124.05 -49.73
C SER A 46 -48.67 -125.46 -50.34
N GLY A 47 -47.49 -126.01 -50.61
CA GLY A 47 -47.28 -127.35 -51.16
C GLY A 47 -47.28 -127.41 -52.68
N ASN A 48 -47.24 -126.28 -53.39
CA ASN A 48 -47.15 -126.24 -54.86
C ASN A 48 -45.74 -126.54 -55.34
N LEU A 49 -45.61 -127.31 -56.43
CA LEU A 49 -44.31 -127.67 -57.01
C LEU A 49 -43.64 -126.44 -57.66
N LEU A 50 -42.35 -126.27 -57.38
CA LEU A 50 -41.49 -125.24 -57.92
C LEU A 50 -40.65 -125.79 -59.08
N SER A 51 -40.37 -124.95 -60.07
CA SER A 51 -39.60 -125.33 -61.27
C SER A 51 -38.11 -125.58 -60.99
N ALA A 52 -37.60 -125.10 -59.87
CA ALA A 52 -36.23 -125.29 -59.40
C ALA A 52 -36.14 -125.07 -57.87
N ALA A 53 -34.95 -125.27 -57.31
CA ALA A 53 -34.68 -124.89 -55.93
C ALA A 53 -34.93 -123.38 -55.72
N PRO A 54 -35.75 -122.97 -54.73
CA PRO A 54 -36.08 -121.57 -54.52
C PRO A 54 -34.91 -120.80 -53.93
N THR A 55 -34.74 -119.55 -54.34
CA THR A 55 -33.92 -118.56 -53.63
C THR A 55 -34.83 -117.74 -52.72
N PRO A 56 -34.69 -117.81 -51.39
CA PRO A 56 -35.54 -117.04 -50.47
C PRO A 56 -35.43 -115.53 -50.70
N SER A 57 -36.57 -114.83 -50.64
CA SER A 57 -36.56 -113.35 -50.68
C SER A 57 -36.23 -112.80 -49.30
N THR A 58 -35.33 -111.83 -49.24
CA THR A 58 -34.92 -111.17 -47.98
C THR A 58 -35.60 -109.82 -47.77
N SER A 59 -36.54 -109.41 -48.63
CA SER A 59 -37.12 -108.05 -48.59
C SER A 59 -37.97 -107.77 -47.35
N GLN A 60 -38.62 -108.79 -46.79
CA GLN A 60 -39.52 -108.67 -45.64
C GLN A 60 -39.13 -109.66 -44.53
N ALA A 61 -39.11 -109.18 -43.29
CA ALA A 61 -38.83 -110.00 -42.11
C ALA A 61 -39.97 -110.98 -41.79
N GLY A 62 -39.60 -112.15 -41.25
CA GLY A 62 -40.52 -113.21 -40.86
C GLY A 62 -40.08 -114.60 -41.34
N PRO A 63 -40.71 -115.67 -40.83
CA PRO A 63 -40.40 -117.03 -41.25
C PRO A 63 -40.99 -117.33 -42.63
N GLN A 64 -40.18 -117.96 -43.49
CA GLN A 64 -40.59 -118.54 -44.77
C GLN A 64 -40.41 -120.05 -44.69
N VAL A 65 -41.31 -120.81 -45.29
CA VAL A 65 -41.29 -122.28 -45.25
C VAL A 65 -41.26 -122.82 -46.67
N TYR A 66 -40.35 -123.76 -46.91
CA TYR A 66 -40.27 -124.53 -48.13
C TYR A 66 -40.24 -126.02 -47.81
N PHE A 67 -40.61 -126.85 -48.77
CA PHE A 67 -40.49 -128.29 -48.63
C PHE A 67 -39.69 -128.89 -49.79
N VAL A 68 -39.01 -130.00 -49.52
CA VAL A 68 -38.28 -130.74 -50.54
C VAL A 68 -38.48 -132.24 -50.34
N SER A 69 -38.71 -132.95 -51.43
CA SER A 69 -38.77 -134.41 -51.47
C SER A 69 -37.73 -134.92 -52.46
N GLN A 70 -37.48 -136.23 -52.45
CA GLN A 70 -36.57 -136.87 -53.39
C GLN A 70 -37.15 -138.14 -54.01
N LYS A 71 -36.62 -138.47 -55.18
CA LYS A 71 -36.77 -139.77 -55.86
C LYS A 71 -35.40 -140.37 -56.16
N ALA A 72 -35.31 -141.70 -56.08
CA ALA A 72 -34.08 -142.44 -56.42
C ALA A 72 -33.86 -142.55 -57.95
N SER A 73 -34.92 -142.38 -58.76
CA SER A 73 -34.90 -142.36 -60.22
C SER A 73 -36.12 -141.57 -60.74
N PRO A 74 -36.16 -141.16 -62.03
CA PRO A 74 -37.28 -140.38 -62.58
C PRO A 74 -38.66 -141.04 -62.41
N ASP A 75 -38.73 -142.38 -62.48
CA ASP A 75 -39.95 -143.18 -62.35
C ASP A 75 -40.17 -143.75 -60.92
N GLY A 76 -39.31 -143.38 -59.96
CA GLY A 76 -39.35 -143.88 -58.59
C GLY A 76 -40.41 -143.22 -57.69
N CYS A 77 -40.74 -143.90 -56.58
CA CYS A 77 -41.62 -143.35 -55.55
C CYS A 77 -41.00 -142.14 -54.84
N GLU A 78 -41.82 -141.13 -54.55
CA GLU A 78 -41.40 -139.88 -53.91
C GLU A 78 -41.36 -140.03 -52.39
N SER A 79 -40.29 -139.54 -51.76
CA SER A 79 -40.16 -139.53 -50.29
C SER A 79 -41.21 -138.63 -49.62
N GLU A 80 -41.34 -138.77 -48.30
CA GLU A 80 -41.94 -137.72 -47.47
C GLU A 80 -41.22 -136.37 -47.68
N LYS A 81 -41.97 -135.28 -47.55
CA LYS A 81 -41.45 -133.92 -47.72
C LYS A 81 -40.69 -133.47 -46.48
N ALA A 82 -39.41 -133.14 -46.62
CA ALA A 82 -38.63 -132.48 -45.58
C ALA A 82 -38.93 -130.98 -45.55
N LYS A 83 -39.13 -130.42 -44.35
CA LYS A 83 -39.40 -128.99 -44.13
C LYS A 83 -38.08 -128.21 -44.05
N ILE A 84 -38.04 -127.03 -44.67
CA ILE A 84 -36.99 -126.02 -44.48
C ILE A 84 -37.65 -124.73 -44.01
N THR A 85 -37.18 -124.19 -42.88
CA THR A 85 -37.59 -122.87 -42.41
C THR A 85 -36.46 -121.88 -42.61
N ILE A 86 -36.76 -120.78 -43.30
CA ILE A 86 -35.89 -119.66 -43.53
C ILE A 86 -36.37 -118.50 -42.69
N GLU A 87 -35.58 -118.07 -41.72
CA GLU A 87 -35.92 -116.93 -40.88
C GLU A 87 -35.30 -115.66 -41.43
N ILE A 88 -36.12 -114.70 -41.89
CA ILE A 88 -35.65 -113.37 -42.27
C ILE A 88 -35.75 -112.46 -41.04
N ILE A 89 -34.58 -112.05 -40.54
CA ILE A 89 -34.46 -111.30 -39.28
C ILE A 89 -34.54 -109.80 -39.59
N ALA A 90 -35.48 -109.12 -38.95
CA ALA A 90 -35.63 -107.68 -39.07
C ALA A 90 -34.34 -106.96 -38.61
N LEU A 91 -33.94 -105.92 -39.33
CA LEU A 91 -32.85 -105.06 -38.87
C LEU A 91 -33.28 -104.30 -37.61
N PRO A 92 -32.42 -104.21 -36.59
CA PRO A 92 -32.69 -103.39 -35.42
C PRO A 92 -32.95 -101.92 -35.78
N SER A 93 -33.79 -101.24 -35.01
CA SER A 93 -33.97 -99.79 -35.13
C SER A 93 -32.69 -99.04 -34.79
N ALA A 94 -32.52 -97.85 -35.37
CA ALA A 94 -31.38 -96.98 -35.07
C ALA A 94 -31.30 -96.67 -33.56
N PRO A 95 -30.12 -96.79 -32.93
CA PRO A 95 -29.94 -96.35 -31.55
C PRO A 95 -30.23 -94.86 -31.37
N ILE A 96 -30.77 -94.48 -30.21
CA ILE A 96 -30.95 -93.08 -29.81
C ILE A 96 -29.68 -92.64 -29.11
N VAL A 97 -29.14 -91.49 -29.52
CA VAL A 97 -27.87 -90.96 -29.02
C VAL A 97 -28.02 -89.53 -28.56
N LYS A 98 -27.16 -89.11 -27.62
CA LYS A 98 -27.05 -87.72 -27.18
C LYS A 98 -25.69 -87.15 -27.60
N ASN A 99 -25.71 -85.96 -28.20
CA ASN A 99 -24.47 -85.23 -28.45
C ASN A 99 -23.92 -84.67 -27.13
N LEU A 100 -22.61 -84.76 -26.95
CA LEU A 100 -21.93 -84.33 -25.73
C LEU A 100 -21.00 -83.15 -26.02
N SER A 101 -20.75 -82.35 -24.98
CA SER A 101 -19.88 -81.19 -25.05
C SER A 101 -18.99 -81.18 -23.81
N TYR A 102 -17.68 -81.08 -24.02
CA TYR A 102 -16.66 -81.06 -22.96
C TYR A 102 -15.73 -79.86 -23.14
N CYS A 103 -15.07 -79.46 -22.07
CA CYS A 103 -13.97 -78.51 -22.15
C CYS A 103 -12.66 -79.23 -22.48
N GLN A 104 -11.76 -78.54 -23.17
CA GLN A 104 -10.45 -79.08 -23.45
C GLN A 104 -9.72 -79.45 -22.13
N ASN A 105 -9.13 -80.64 -22.10
CA ASN A 105 -8.50 -81.27 -20.94
C ASN A 105 -9.47 -81.64 -19.79
N GLU A 106 -10.78 -81.72 -20.05
CA GLU A 106 -11.73 -82.29 -19.07
C GLU A 106 -11.29 -83.70 -18.68
N LYS A 107 -11.24 -83.96 -17.36
CA LYS A 107 -10.75 -85.22 -16.79
C LYS A 107 -11.89 -86.20 -16.52
N ASN A 108 -13.10 -85.69 -16.28
CA ASN A 108 -14.26 -86.50 -15.92
C ASN A 108 -15.09 -86.87 -17.16
N VAL A 109 -14.47 -87.56 -18.11
CA VAL A 109 -15.13 -88.01 -19.35
C VAL A 109 -15.56 -89.46 -19.19
N GLN A 110 -16.83 -89.74 -19.49
CA GLN A 110 -17.37 -91.10 -19.45
C GLN A 110 -17.38 -91.72 -20.86
N PRO A 111 -17.34 -93.05 -20.99
CA PRO A 111 -17.60 -93.72 -22.27
C PRO A 111 -18.94 -93.28 -22.87
N LEU A 112 -19.01 -93.20 -24.20
CA LEU A 112 -20.26 -92.87 -24.87
C LEU A 112 -21.34 -93.90 -24.58
N ASP A 113 -22.58 -93.43 -24.57
CA ASP A 113 -23.76 -94.28 -24.36
C ASP A 113 -24.81 -94.04 -25.44
N ALA A 114 -25.64 -95.05 -25.67
CA ALA A 114 -26.73 -95.02 -26.62
C ALA A 114 -27.86 -95.94 -26.16
N GLU A 115 -29.10 -95.53 -26.36
CA GLU A 115 -30.26 -96.35 -26.05
C GLU A 115 -30.64 -97.19 -27.29
N SER A 116 -30.90 -98.48 -27.10
CA SER A 116 -31.39 -99.36 -28.17
C SER A 116 -32.62 -100.15 -27.73
N ALA A 117 -33.38 -100.66 -28.71
CA ALA A 117 -34.56 -101.47 -28.45
C ALA A 117 -34.21 -102.74 -27.63
N HIS A 118 -35.07 -103.10 -26.67
CA HIS A 118 -34.86 -104.17 -25.70
C HIS A 118 -34.41 -105.48 -26.37
N GLY A 119 -33.14 -105.85 -26.15
CA GLY A 119 -32.53 -107.09 -26.67
C GLY A 119 -31.50 -106.92 -27.78
N SER A 120 -31.21 -105.69 -28.23
CA SER A 120 -30.13 -105.43 -29.21
C SER A 120 -28.79 -105.12 -28.52
N MET A 121 -27.68 -105.61 -29.09
CA MET A 121 -26.32 -105.26 -28.67
C MET A 121 -25.85 -104.03 -29.47
N LEU A 122 -25.11 -103.11 -28.84
CA LEU A 122 -24.53 -101.96 -29.54
C LEU A 122 -23.20 -102.29 -30.20
N ALA A 123 -22.98 -101.78 -31.40
CA ALA A 123 -21.68 -101.81 -32.08
C ALA A 123 -21.23 -100.37 -32.37
N TRP A 124 -20.05 -100.02 -31.83
CA TRP A 124 -19.47 -98.69 -31.96
C TRP A 124 -18.44 -98.63 -33.08
N TYR A 125 -18.31 -97.46 -33.68
CA TYR A 125 -17.42 -97.19 -34.80
C TYR A 125 -16.74 -95.84 -34.65
N ASP A 126 -15.49 -95.75 -35.12
CA ASP A 126 -14.79 -94.48 -35.28
C ASP A 126 -15.34 -93.66 -36.48
N ALA A 127 -14.82 -92.45 -36.66
CA ALA A 127 -15.20 -91.56 -37.76
C ALA A 127 -14.90 -92.14 -39.16
N SER A 128 -13.94 -93.06 -39.26
CA SER A 128 -13.57 -93.75 -40.50
C SER A 128 -14.44 -94.98 -40.78
N GLY A 129 -15.32 -95.34 -39.84
CA GLY A 129 -16.24 -96.47 -39.95
C GLY A 129 -15.64 -97.81 -39.51
N ASN A 130 -14.48 -97.82 -38.85
CA ASN A 130 -13.89 -99.03 -38.28
C ASN A 130 -14.60 -99.42 -36.98
N ARG A 131 -14.80 -100.72 -36.77
CA ARG A 131 -15.48 -101.23 -35.57
C ARG A 131 -14.59 -101.14 -34.34
N LEU A 132 -15.17 -100.70 -33.23
CA LEU A 132 -14.52 -100.59 -31.92
C LEU A 132 -14.95 -101.76 -31.02
N ASP A 133 -14.05 -102.18 -30.12
CA ASP A 133 -14.28 -103.31 -29.21
C ASP A 133 -15.27 -102.97 -28.08
N ALA A 134 -15.42 -101.68 -27.76
CA ALA A 134 -16.32 -101.16 -26.74
C ALA A 134 -16.76 -99.73 -27.08
N ALA A 135 -17.65 -99.17 -26.26
CA ALA A 135 -18.01 -97.76 -26.34
C ALA A 135 -16.76 -96.87 -26.11
N PRO A 136 -16.45 -95.93 -27.03
CA PRO A 136 -15.25 -95.11 -26.91
C PRO A 136 -15.40 -94.07 -25.79
N THR A 137 -14.29 -93.77 -25.11
CA THR A 137 -14.17 -92.58 -24.24
C THR A 137 -13.48 -91.48 -25.06
N PRO A 138 -14.17 -90.37 -25.40
CA PRO A 138 -13.57 -89.31 -26.21
C PRO A 138 -12.36 -88.67 -25.53
N SER A 139 -11.29 -88.42 -26.28
CA SER A 139 -10.17 -87.61 -25.78
C SER A 139 -10.53 -86.13 -25.81
N THR A 140 -10.27 -85.42 -24.71
CA THR A 140 -10.51 -83.98 -24.57
C THR A 140 -9.25 -83.15 -24.78
N ALA A 141 -8.12 -83.74 -25.18
CA ALA A 141 -6.83 -83.05 -25.23
C ALA A 141 -6.77 -81.94 -26.30
N ILE A 142 -7.51 -82.10 -27.40
CA ILE A 142 -7.50 -81.18 -28.54
C ILE A 142 -8.93 -80.66 -28.76
N ALA A 143 -9.08 -79.33 -28.85
CA ALA A 143 -10.34 -78.69 -29.17
C ALA A 143 -10.79 -79.02 -30.60
N GLY A 144 -12.09 -79.22 -30.79
CA GLY A 144 -12.68 -79.60 -32.07
C GLY A 144 -13.85 -80.56 -31.92
N THR A 145 -14.33 -81.07 -33.05
CA THR A 145 -15.48 -81.98 -33.09
C THR A 145 -15.01 -83.40 -33.42
N ILE A 146 -15.31 -84.34 -32.54
CA ILE A 146 -15.08 -85.77 -32.74
C ILE A 146 -16.41 -86.42 -33.13
N ILE A 147 -16.36 -87.29 -34.14
CA ILE A 147 -17.53 -88.03 -34.63
C ILE A 147 -17.35 -89.51 -34.36
N TYR A 148 -18.38 -90.13 -33.79
CA TYR A 148 -18.50 -91.58 -33.65
C TYR A 148 -19.81 -92.03 -34.28
N TYR A 149 -19.90 -93.33 -34.57
CA TYR A 149 -21.14 -93.95 -35.00
C TYR A 149 -21.47 -95.14 -34.12
N VAL A 150 -22.77 -95.40 -33.95
CA VAL A 150 -23.26 -96.57 -33.22
C VAL A 150 -24.44 -97.19 -33.97
N SER A 151 -24.44 -98.50 -34.08
CA SER A 151 -25.55 -99.29 -34.63
C SER A 151 -26.02 -100.31 -33.59
N ALA A 152 -27.27 -100.75 -33.73
CA ALA A 152 -27.81 -101.86 -32.97
C ALA A 152 -27.67 -103.17 -33.76
N ARG A 153 -27.34 -104.26 -33.07
CA ARG A 153 -27.23 -105.61 -33.62
C ARG A 153 -28.22 -106.53 -32.92
N SER A 154 -28.99 -107.29 -33.70
CA SER A 154 -29.89 -108.30 -33.15
C SER A 154 -29.09 -109.44 -32.53
N ALA A 155 -29.72 -110.23 -31.66
CA ALA A 155 -29.10 -111.42 -31.05
C ALA A 155 -28.58 -112.43 -32.10
N ALA A 156 -29.17 -112.44 -33.30
CA ALA A 156 -28.76 -113.27 -34.42
C ALA A 156 -27.68 -112.62 -35.32
N GLY A 157 -27.19 -111.43 -34.97
CA GLY A 157 -26.04 -110.79 -35.61
C GLY A 157 -26.34 -109.78 -36.71
N CYS A 158 -27.62 -109.52 -37.03
CA CYS A 158 -28.02 -108.53 -38.04
C CYS A 158 -27.84 -107.11 -37.53
N GLU A 159 -27.17 -106.27 -38.31
CA GLU A 159 -26.79 -104.92 -37.92
C GLU A 159 -27.67 -103.87 -38.62
N GLY A 160 -28.26 -102.99 -37.81
CA GLY A 160 -29.09 -101.87 -38.28
C GLY A 160 -28.27 -100.68 -38.77
N ILE A 161 -28.97 -99.58 -39.08
CA ILE A 161 -28.32 -98.35 -39.53
C ILE A 161 -27.48 -97.72 -38.42
N LYS A 162 -26.39 -97.04 -38.81
CA LYS A 162 -25.49 -96.31 -37.92
C LYS A 162 -26.07 -94.93 -37.59
N THR A 163 -26.21 -94.62 -36.31
CA THR A 163 -26.53 -93.27 -35.80
C THR A 163 -25.24 -92.53 -35.45
N GLN A 164 -25.16 -91.25 -35.83
CA GLN A 164 -23.99 -90.40 -35.56
C GLN A 164 -24.05 -89.79 -34.16
N VAL A 165 -22.97 -89.91 -33.39
CA VAL A 165 -22.74 -89.20 -32.13
C VAL A 165 -21.70 -88.10 -32.35
N ARG A 166 -22.06 -86.85 -32.03
CA ARG A 166 -21.15 -85.72 -32.08
C ARG A 166 -20.66 -85.38 -30.67
N VAL A 167 -19.35 -85.29 -30.51
CA VAL A 167 -18.69 -84.83 -29.28
C VAL A 167 -17.92 -83.55 -29.59
N ASN A 168 -18.34 -82.43 -28.98
CA ASN A 168 -17.67 -81.14 -29.15
C ASN A 168 -16.71 -80.90 -27.98
N ILE A 169 -15.43 -80.66 -28.28
CA ILE A 169 -14.40 -80.26 -27.32
C ILE A 169 -14.17 -78.76 -27.50
N ASN A 170 -14.66 -77.95 -26.56
CA ASN A 170 -14.53 -76.50 -26.61
C ASN A 170 -13.15 -76.08 -26.11
N PRO A 171 -12.46 -75.15 -26.81
CA PRO A 171 -11.19 -74.62 -26.33
C PRO A 171 -11.39 -73.87 -25.00
N LEU A 172 -10.36 -73.90 -24.16
CA LEU A 172 -10.35 -73.04 -22.97
C LEU A 172 -10.19 -71.58 -23.41
N PRO A 173 -10.92 -70.63 -22.81
CA PRO A 173 -10.67 -69.22 -23.06
C PRO A 173 -9.28 -68.81 -22.55
N GLU A 174 -8.73 -67.73 -23.12
CA GLU A 174 -7.50 -67.13 -22.59
C GLU A 174 -7.69 -66.70 -21.11
N PRO A 175 -6.65 -66.62 -20.29
CA PRO A 175 -6.77 -66.07 -18.94
C PRO A 175 -7.18 -64.59 -18.95
N PRO A 176 -7.89 -64.08 -17.92
CA PRO A 176 -8.24 -62.66 -17.84
C PRO A 176 -6.98 -61.77 -17.82
N VAL A 177 -7.06 -60.58 -18.40
CA VAL A 177 -5.94 -59.63 -18.34
C VAL A 177 -5.97 -58.88 -17.00
N VAL A 178 -4.83 -58.87 -16.31
CA VAL A 178 -4.68 -58.26 -15.00
C VAL A 178 -3.46 -57.34 -14.93
N LYS A 179 -3.39 -56.53 -13.87
CA LYS A 179 -2.25 -55.66 -13.58
C LYS A 179 -1.87 -55.74 -12.11
N ASP A 180 -0.57 -55.82 -11.84
CA ASP A 180 -0.03 -55.73 -10.49
C ASP A 180 -0.21 -54.32 -9.92
N ILE A 181 -0.47 -54.25 -8.61
CA ILE A 181 -0.77 -52.98 -7.92
C ILE A 181 0.21 -52.81 -6.76
N LYS A 182 0.66 -51.58 -6.56
CA LYS A 182 1.46 -51.18 -5.41
C LYS A 182 0.66 -50.19 -4.57
N TYR A 183 0.63 -50.42 -3.26
CA TYR A 183 0.02 -49.53 -2.28
C TYR A 183 1.07 -49.15 -1.23
N CYS A 184 0.94 -47.96 -0.68
CA CYS A 184 1.60 -47.60 0.57
C CYS A 184 0.81 -48.15 1.75
N GLN A 185 1.49 -48.41 2.87
CA GLN A 185 0.84 -48.91 4.07
C GLN A 185 -0.27 -47.94 4.54
N ASN A 186 -1.45 -48.50 4.84
CA ASN A 186 -2.68 -47.78 5.18
C ASN A 186 -3.24 -46.86 4.08
N GLU A 187 -2.82 -47.04 2.82
CA GLU A 187 -3.48 -46.41 1.67
C GLU A 187 -4.85 -47.05 1.43
N ILE A 188 -5.82 -46.28 0.97
CA ILE A 188 -7.15 -46.79 0.66
C ILE A 188 -7.05 -47.59 -0.65
N ALA A 189 -7.20 -48.91 -0.57
CA ALA A 189 -7.23 -49.77 -1.74
C ALA A 189 -8.64 -49.80 -2.36
N GLU A 190 -8.69 -49.93 -3.68
CA GLU A 190 -9.91 -50.17 -4.43
C GLU A 190 -10.11 -51.67 -4.68
N ALA A 191 -11.32 -52.08 -5.05
CA ALA A 191 -11.59 -53.45 -5.47
C ALA A 191 -10.78 -53.78 -6.73
N LEU A 192 -10.20 -54.97 -6.79
CA LEU A 192 -9.40 -55.39 -7.94
C LEU A 192 -10.25 -55.44 -9.21
N THR A 193 -9.58 -55.20 -10.35
CA THR A 193 -10.20 -55.24 -11.66
C THR A 193 -9.41 -56.18 -12.58
N ALA A 194 -10.14 -56.81 -13.50
CA ALA A 194 -9.57 -57.64 -14.56
C ALA A 194 -10.44 -57.49 -15.81
N THR A 195 -9.84 -57.70 -16.98
CA THR A 195 -10.58 -57.69 -18.25
C THR A 195 -10.85 -59.13 -18.67
N GLY A 196 -12.14 -59.49 -18.77
CA GLY A 196 -12.61 -60.80 -19.19
C GLY A 196 -14.13 -60.95 -19.04
N GLU A 197 -14.65 -62.14 -19.32
CA GLU A 197 -16.08 -62.48 -19.25
C GLU A 197 -16.40 -63.30 -17.99
N ASN A 198 -17.51 -62.98 -17.30
CA ASN A 198 -18.01 -63.75 -16.15
C ASN A 198 -16.91 -64.16 -15.15
N LEU A 199 -16.18 -63.16 -14.65
CA LEU A 199 -14.98 -63.36 -13.84
C LEU A 199 -15.28 -64.06 -12.50
N LYS A 200 -14.42 -65.00 -12.12
CA LYS A 200 -14.42 -65.62 -10.79
C LYS A 200 -13.11 -65.29 -10.08
N TRP A 201 -13.23 -64.86 -8.82
CA TRP A 201 -12.10 -64.38 -8.03
C TRP A 201 -11.73 -65.38 -6.95
N TYR A 202 -10.44 -65.46 -6.63
CA TYR A 202 -9.91 -66.36 -5.62
C TYR A 202 -8.86 -65.66 -4.76
N ASP A 203 -8.81 -66.05 -3.49
CA ASP A 203 -7.74 -65.64 -2.58
C ASP A 203 -6.42 -66.39 -2.85
N GLU A 204 -5.38 -66.08 -2.08
CA GLU A 204 -4.06 -66.72 -2.22
C GLU A 204 -4.06 -68.23 -1.90
N TYR A 205 -5.09 -68.72 -1.21
CA TYR A 205 -5.26 -70.13 -0.82
C TYR A 205 -6.16 -70.90 -1.80
N GLY A 206 -6.71 -70.23 -2.81
CA GLY A 206 -7.59 -70.82 -3.83
C GLY A 206 -9.06 -70.87 -3.44
N ASN A 207 -9.50 -70.17 -2.39
CA ASN A 207 -10.92 -70.09 -2.04
C ASN A 207 -11.63 -69.08 -2.95
N SER A 208 -12.82 -69.46 -3.46
CA SER A 208 -13.63 -68.57 -4.28
C SER A 208 -14.17 -67.38 -3.47
N LEU A 209 -14.11 -66.20 -4.07
CA LEU A 209 -14.60 -64.95 -3.53
C LEU A 209 -15.86 -64.51 -4.30
N PRO A 210 -16.91 -64.02 -3.61
CA PRO A 210 -18.18 -63.69 -4.24
C PRO A 210 -18.16 -62.39 -5.06
N GLN A 211 -17.14 -61.56 -4.88
CA GLN A 211 -16.95 -60.28 -5.54
C GLN A 211 -15.44 -60.01 -5.70
N PRO A 212 -15.04 -59.06 -6.57
CA PRO A 212 -13.64 -58.67 -6.66
C PRO A 212 -13.11 -58.20 -5.29
N PRO A 213 -11.98 -58.73 -4.81
CA PRO A 213 -11.48 -58.41 -3.48
C PRO A 213 -10.96 -56.98 -3.40
N THR A 214 -11.12 -56.35 -2.24
CA THR A 214 -10.39 -55.12 -1.86
C THR A 214 -9.24 -55.52 -0.93
N PRO A 215 -7.97 -55.41 -1.35
CA PRO A 215 -6.83 -55.81 -0.51
C PRO A 215 -6.73 -54.98 0.78
N SER A 216 -6.33 -55.61 1.90
CA SER A 216 -5.98 -54.87 3.11
C SER A 216 -4.57 -54.30 2.99
N THR A 217 -4.39 -53.00 3.26
CA THR A 217 -3.09 -52.31 3.18
C THR A 217 -2.45 -52.08 4.56
N SER A 218 -2.99 -52.70 5.62
CA SER A 218 -2.57 -52.46 7.00
C SER A 218 -1.16 -52.99 7.32
N SER A 219 -0.74 -54.06 6.64
CA SER A 219 0.54 -54.74 6.85
C SER A 219 1.37 -54.71 5.58
N THR A 220 2.67 -54.49 5.71
CA THR A 220 3.59 -54.50 4.58
C THR A 220 3.85 -55.92 4.08
N GLY A 221 4.16 -56.07 2.79
CA GLY A 221 4.42 -57.37 2.19
C GLY A 221 3.77 -57.56 0.82
N ILE A 222 3.62 -58.81 0.41
CA ILE A 222 3.03 -59.20 -0.88
C ILE A 222 1.78 -60.03 -0.59
N ILE A 223 0.66 -59.66 -1.22
CA ILE A 223 -0.60 -60.42 -1.21
C ILE A 223 -0.91 -60.85 -2.65
N ASN A 224 -1.36 -62.09 -2.83
CA ASN A 224 -1.70 -62.62 -4.14
C ASN A 224 -3.21 -62.83 -4.27
N TYR A 225 -3.76 -62.49 -5.43
CA TYR A 225 -5.11 -62.87 -5.83
C TYR A 225 -5.09 -63.55 -7.19
N PHE A 226 -6.09 -64.37 -7.46
CA PHE A 226 -6.24 -65.06 -8.72
C PHE A 226 -7.62 -64.80 -9.31
N VAL A 227 -7.70 -64.77 -10.63
CA VAL A 227 -8.96 -64.58 -11.34
C VAL A 227 -9.02 -65.49 -12.57
N THR A 228 -10.17 -66.12 -12.80
CA THR A 228 -10.48 -66.90 -14.01
C THR A 228 -11.66 -66.26 -14.74
N GLN A 229 -11.86 -66.65 -16.00
CA GLN A 229 -13.06 -66.28 -16.76
C GLN A 229 -13.79 -67.50 -17.30
N THR A 230 -15.10 -67.34 -17.51
CA THR A 230 -15.94 -68.33 -18.19
C THR A 230 -16.62 -67.69 -19.40
N VAL A 231 -16.49 -68.33 -20.56
CA VAL A 231 -17.12 -67.89 -21.81
C VAL A 231 -18.42 -68.66 -22.07
N SER A 232 -19.15 -68.29 -23.12
CA SER A 232 -20.45 -68.87 -23.48
C SER A 232 -20.46 -70.41 -23.66
N SER A 233 -19.32 -71.04 -23.91
CA SER A 233 -19.18 -72.51 -23.96
C SER A 233 -19.25 -73.18 -22.58
N GLY A 234 -19.22 -72.41 -21.50
CA GLY A 234 -19.16 -72.89 -20.12
C GLY A 234 -17.76 -73.28 -19.64
N CYS A 235 -16.74 -73.17 -20.50
CA CYS A 235 -15.36 -73.50 -20.13
C CYS A 235 -14.66 -72.38 -19.37
N GLU A 236 -13.91 -72.77 -18.35
CA GLU A 236 -13.16 -71.87 -17.48
C GLU A 236 -11.70 -71.78 -17.91
N SER A 237 -11.15 -70.56 -17.94
CA SER A 237 -9.74 -70.32 -18.29
C SER A 237 -8.78 -70.84 -17.23
N ALA A 238 -7.48 -70.87 -17.55
CA ALA A 238 -6.46 -70.86 -16.51
C ALA A 238 -6.52 -69.55 -15.70
N SER A 239 -6.00 -69.55 -14.47
CA SER A 239 -6.03 -68.38 -13.59
C SER A 239 -4.92 -67.38 -13.90
N SER A 240 -5.27 -66.09 -13.84
CA SER A 240 -4.33 -64.98 -13.87
C SER A 240 -4.00 -64.53 -12.44
N ARG A 241 -2.71 -64.37 -12.14
CA ARG A 241 -2.21 -63.93 -10.82
C ARG A 241 -2.05 -62.42 -10.78
N ILE A 242 -2.55 -61.80 -9.70
CA ILE A 242 -2.37 -60.40 -9.38
C ILE A 242 -1.46 -60.28 -8.17
N VAL A 243 -0.38 -59.53 -8.30
CA VAL A 243 0.55 -59.24 -7.21
C VAL A 243 0.22 -57.88 -6.60
N ILE A 244 -0.15 -57.88 -5.33
CA ILE A 244 -0.34 -56.66 -4.54
C ILE A 244 0.88 -56.46 -3.65
N THR A 245 1.61 -55.36 -3.84
CA THR A 245 2.77 -55.03 -3.01
C THR A 245 2.45 -53.87 -2.09
N ILE A 246 2.54 -54.07 -0.77
CA ILE A 246 2.30 -53.04 0.25
C ILE A 246 3.64 -52.58 0.82
N LEU A 247 3.95 -51.31 0.58
CA LEU A 247 5.23 -50.68 0.90
C LEU A 247 5.16 -49.94 2.24
N ALA A 248 6.21 -50.10 3.05
CA ALA A 248 6.35 -49.35 4.30
C ALA A 248 6.44 -47.84 4.02
N LYS A 249 5.70 -47.04 4.79
CA LYS A 249 5.88 -45.58 4.79
C LYS A 249 7.21 -45.22 5.48
N PRO A 250 7.90 -44.15 5.06
CA PRO A 250 9.03 -43.62 5.81
C PRO A 250 8.60 -43.19 7.22
N GLU A 251 9.55 -43.17 8.15
CA GLU A 251 9.34 -42.63 9.49
C GLU A 251 8.94 -41.15 9.45
N LYS A 252 8.16 -40.71 10.46
CA LYS A 252 7.76 -39.31 10.61
C LYS A 252 9.02 -38.44 10.76
N PRO A 253 9.27 -37.47 9.86
CA PRO A 253 10.46 -36.64 9.93
C PRO A 253 10.41 -35.67 11.11
N ILE A 254 11.58 -35.35 11.65
CA ILE A 254 11.77 -34.35 12.70
C ILE A 254 12.38 -33.10 12.06
N ILE A 255 11.85 -31.92 12.39
CA ILE A 255 12.39 -30.64 11.91
C ILE A 255 12.98 -29.82 13.06
N SER A 256 14.02 -29.05 12.76
CA SER A 256 14.68 -28.11 13.67
C SER A 256 14.97 -26.79 12.95
N ALA A 257 15.03 -25.69 13.71
CA ALA A 257 15.44 -24.39 13.19
C ALA A 257 16.89 -24.10 13.62
N SER A 258 17.68 -23.52 12.72
CA SER A 258 19.07 -23.12 13.00
C SER A 258 19.19 -21.90 13.92
N GLY A 259 18.07 -21.28 14.31
CA GLY A 259 18.00 -20.04 15.05
C GLY A 259 16.60 -19.80 15.61
N PRO A 260 16.31 -18.60 16.15
CA PRO A 260 15.02 -18.28 16.74
C PRO A 260 13.88 -18.36 15.72
N ALA A 261 12.72 -18.79 16.18
CA ALA A 261 11.49 -18.88 15.37
C ALA A 261 10.79 -17.53 15.18
N GLU A 262 11.24 -16.51 15.90
CA GLU A 262 10.82 -15.12 15.74
C GLU A 262 11.91 -14.37 14.97
N ILE A 263 11.58 -13.90 13.77
CA ILE A 263 12.51 -13.23 12.85
C ILE A 263 11.99 -11.87 12.42
N CYS A 264 12.88 -10.94 12.11
CA CYS A 264 12.51 -9.62 11.62
C CYS A 264 12.16 -9.67 10.12
N GLU A 265 11.30 -8.76 9.67
CA GLU A 265 11.03 -8.58 8.24
C GLU A 265 12.34 -8.35 7.45
N GLY A 266 12.51 -9.08 6.34
CA GLY A 266 13.75 -9.09 5.55
C GLY A 266 14.82 -10.08 6.03
N SER A 267 14.70 -10.65 7.24
CA SER A 267 15.56 -11.74 7.72
C SER A 267 15.02 -13.12 7.30
N SER A 268 15.81 -14.16 7.55
CA SER A 268 15.41 -15.55 7.26
C SER A 268 16.03 -16.53 8.24
N VAL A 269 15.35 -17.63 8.53
CA VAL A 269 15.90 -18.77 9.28
C VAL A 269 15.93 -20.03 8.40
N MET A 270 16.87 -20.93 8.67
CA MET A 270 16.94 -22.23 7.99
C MET A 270 16.25 -23.29 8.84
N LEU A 271 15.30 -24.00 8.25
CA LEU A 271 14.72 -25.22 8.79
C LEU A 271 15.48 -26.43 8.21
N SER A 272 15.73 -27.44 9.02
CA SER A 272 16.39 -28.69 8.61
C SER A 272 15.58 -29.88 9.09
N ALA A 273 15.36 -30.84 8.20
CA ALA A 273 14.68 -32.10 8.48
C ALA A 273 15.68 -33.24 8.77
N SER A 274 15.22 -34.31 9.42
CA SER A 274 15.92 -35.60 9.51
C SER A 274 16.22 -36.18 8.12
N LEU A 275 17.30 -36.96 7.99
CA LEU A 275 17.77 -37.48 6.69
C LEU A 275 16.75 -38.45 6.07
N ALA A 276 16.40 -38.21 4.80
CA ALA A 276 15.54 -39.01 3.95
C ALA A 276 15.90 -38.84 2.47
N THR A 277 15.30 -39.66 1.60
CA THR A 277 15.55 -39.68 0.15
C THR A 277 15.06 -38.43 -0.56
N SER A 278 13.87 -37.94 -0.24
CA SER A 278 13.31 -36.70 -0.76
C SER A 278 12.31 -36.10 0.23
N TYR A 279 11.99 -34.83 0.00
CA TYR A 279 11.20 -34.01 0.92
C TYR A 279 10.08 -33.29 0.17
N GLN A 280 9.05 -32.89 0.89
CA GLN A 280 8.06 -31.91 0.45
C GLN A 280 7.74 -31.03 1.65
N TRP A 281 8.13 -29.76 1.58
CA TRP A 281 7.82 -28.80 2.63
C TRP A 281 6.42 -28.21 2.48
N PHE A 282 5.83 -27.84 3.60
CA PHE A 282 4.50 -27.25 3.70
C PHE A 282 4.55 -25.96 4.53
N ASN A 283 3.71 -24.99 4.20
CA ASN A 283 3.40 -23.84 5.05
C ASN A 283 1.88 -23.74 5.26
N ASN A 284 1.44 -23.74 6.52
CA ASN A 284 0.03 -23.73 6.90
C ASN A 284 -0.77 -24.84 6.20
N GLY A 285 -0.17 -26.01 6.04
CA GLY A 285 -0.77 -27.17 5.37
C GLY A 285 -0.69 -27.16 3.83
N ASN A 286 -0.23 -26.08 3.20
CA ASN A 286 -0.08 -26.00 1.74
C ASN A 286 1.33 -26.40 1.31
N ALA A 287 1.44 -27.27 0.29
CA ALA A 287 2.73 -27.69 -0.26
C ALA A 287 3.47 -26.51 -0.90
N LEU A 288 4.75 -26.36 -0.58
CA LEU A 288 5.65 -25.38 -1.19
C LEU A 288 6.24 -25.99 -2.46
N ALA A 289 5.84 -25.48 -3.61
CA ALA A 289 6.27 -26.00 -4.90
C ALA A 289 7.79 -25.90 -5.08
N GLY A 290 8.43 -27.00 -5.45
CA GLY A 290 9.87 -27.08 -5.68
C GLY A 290 10.73 -27.24 -4.42
N GLU A 291 10.14 -27.15 -3.23
CA GLU A 291 10.87 -27.29 -1.97
C GLU A 291 11.00 -28.76 -1.56
N ASN A 292 11.98 -29.43 -2.17
CA ASN A 292 12.20 -30.87 -2.06
C ASN A 292 13.55 -31.27 -1.44
N ARG A 293 14.25 -30.31 -0.82
CA ARG A 293 15.54 -30.51 -0.16
C ARG A 293 15.36 -30.75 1.34
N GLN A 294 16.39 -31.31 1.97
CA GLN A 294 16.43 -31.53 3.42
C GLN A 294 16.28 -30.24 4.24
N THR A 295 16.66 -29.11 3.64
CA THR A 295 16.67 -27.81 4.30
C THR A 295 15.77 -26.83 3.56
N LEU A 296 15.08 -25.96 4.30
CA LEU A 296 14.22 -24.91 3.76
C LEU A 296 14.62 -23.55 4.35
N ARG A 297 14.85 -22.55 3.50
CA ARG A 297 15.05 -21.16 3.92
C ARG A 297 13.69 -20.47 4.01
N VAL A 298 13.33 -19.95 5.18
CA VAL A 298 12.03 -19.31 5.41
C VAL A 298 12.19 -17.85 5.84
N ASN A 299 11.40 -16.97 5.25
CA ASN A 299 11.37 -15.52 5.50
C ASN A 299 9.93 -14.97 5.65
N LYS A 300 8.94 -15.85 5.73
CA LYS A 300 7.52 -15.52 5.90
C LYS A 300 6.97 -16.20 7.15
N GLY A 301 5.96 -15.57 7.76
CA GLY A 301 5.28 -16.16 8.90
C GLY A 301 4.45 -17.37 8.50
N GLY A 302 4.32 -18.33 9.41
CA GLY A 302 3.48 -19.51 9.20
C GLY A 302 3.95 -20.75 9.96
N LYS A 303 3.19 -21.84 9.81
CA LYS A 303 3.47 -23.14 10.40
C LYS A 303 4.12 -24.05 9.37
N TYR A 304 5.42 -24.25 9.51
CA TYR A 304 6.20 -25.05 8.57
C TYR A 304 6.30 -26.49 9.03
N SER A 305 6.03 -27.42 8.13
CA SER A 305 6.18 -28.87 8.34
C SER A 305 6.73 -29.53 7.08
N VAL A 306 7.16 -30.78 7.17
CA VAL A 306 7.73 -31.52 6.04
C VAL A 306 7.19 -32.95 6.02
N GLN A 307 6.96 -33.48 4.82
CA GLN A 307 6.83 -34.92 4.59
C GLN A 307 8.05 -35.42 3.84
N THR A 308 8.42 -36.67 4.07
CA THR A 308 9.47 -37.35 3.31
C THR A 308 8.85 -38.39 2.40
N MET A 309 9.51 -38.71 1.29
CA MET A 309 9.11 -39.80 0.40
C MET A 309 10.23 -40.83 0.28
N ASN A 310 9.86 -42.11 0.22
CA ASN A 310 10.81 -43.16 -0.14
C ASN A 310 11.00 -43.26 -1.66
N LEU A 311 11.93 -44.09 -2.11
CA LEU A 311 12.20 -44.36 -3.53
C LEU A 311 10.98 -44.92 -4.29
N SER A 312 9.98 -45.43 -3.57
CA SER A 312 8.74 -45.98 -4.14
C SER A 312 7.57 -45.00 -4.04
N ALA A 313 7.86 -43.71 -3.81
CA ALA A 313 6.90 -42.60 -3.74
C ALA A 313 5.86 -42.66 -2.60
N CYS A 314 6.08 -43.48 -1.55
CA CYS A 314 5.25 -43.41 -0.35
C CYS A 314 5.67 -42.25 0.54
N SER A 315 4.69 -41.41 0.90
CA SER A 315 4.87 -40.30 1.82
C SER A 315 4.79 -40.75 3.28
N SER A 316 5.66 -40.18 4.11
CA SER A 316 5.56 -40.25 5.57
C SER A 316 4.34 -39.48 6.09
N GLU A 317 4.06 -39.63 7.38
CA GLU A 317 3.27 -38.61 8.09
C GLU A 317 3.99 -37.25 8.06
N SER A 318 3.24 -36.16 8.19
CA SER A 318 3.83 -34.82 8.28
C SER A 318 4.58 -34.67 9.60
N SER A 319 5.72 -33.98 9.60
CA SER A 319 6.41 -33.59 10.83
C SER A 319 5.50 -32.77 11.74
N ASP A 320 5.88 -32.66 13.02
CA ASP A 320 5.37 -31.56 13.84
C ASP A 320 5.81 -30.22 13.22
N PHE A 321 5.01 -29.17 13.41
CA PHE A 321 5.26 -27.89 12.78
C PHE A 321 6.16 -26.98 13.64
N ILE A 322 6.98 -26.15 12.98
CA ILE A 322 7.65 -25.00 13.59
C ILE A 322 6.88 -23.74 13.17
N SER A 323 6.41 -22.97 14.16
CA SER A 323 5.76 -21.69 13.93
C SER A 323 6.79 -20.59 13.75
N ILE A 324 6.86 -20.00 12.56
CA ILE A 324 7.67 -18.82 12.29
C ILE A 324 6.80 -17.57 12.47
N ASN A 325 7.23 -16.67 13.35
CA ASN A 325 6.65 -15.34 13.51
C ASN A 325 7.56 -14.32 12.81
N VAL A 326 7.00 -13.50 11.92
CA VAL A 326 7.73 -12.40 11.30
C VAL A 326 7.30 -11.10 11.95
N ILE A 327 8.21 -10.47 12.69
CA ILE A 327 8.01 -9.14 13.26
C ILE A 327 8.18 -8.12 12.12
N SER A 328 7.09 -7.45 11.76
CA SER A 328 7.14 -6.29 10.86
C SER A 328 7.97 -5.17 11.50
N ILE A 329 8.97 -4.71 10.77
CA ILE A 329 9.78 -3.56 11.21
C ILE A 329 8.99 -2.31 10.80
N SER A 330 8.57 -1.50 11.77
CA SER A 330 7.95 -0.21 11.46
C SER A 330 8.94 0.66 10.68
N SER A 331 8.46 1.47 9.74
CA SER A 331 9.31 2.43 9.05
C SER A 331 10.01 3.34 10.06
N LYS A 332 11.26 3.74 9.76
CA LYS A 332 11.99 4.69 10.61
C LYS A 332 11.10 5.91 10.93
N PRO A 333 11.07 6.39 12.17
CA PRO A 333 10.31 7.60 12.49
C PRO A 333 10.86 8.79 11.71
N SER A 334 10.02 9.78 11.43
CA SER A 334 10.42 11.05 10.82
C SER A 334 10.30 12.18 11.85
N ILE A 335 11.17 13.19 11.72
CA ILE A 335 11.14 14.37 12.58
C ILE A 335 10.57 15.54 11.78
N THR A 336 9.56 16.19 12.34
CA THR A 336 9.02 17.46 11.85
C THR A 336 9.30 18.56 12.88
N ALA A 337 9.53 19.78 12.43
CA ALA A 337 9.63 20.95 13.30
C ALA A 337 8.33 21.74 13.25
N GLN A 338 7.83 22.14 14.43
CA GLN A 338 6.81 23.17 14.52
C GLN A 338 7.49 24.54 14.53
N GLY A 339 7.87 25.02 13.35
CA GLY A 339 8.65 26.24 13.15
C GLY A 339 9.80 26.04 12.17
N LYS A 340 10.83 26.89 12.26
CA LYS A 340 12.07 26.76 11.50
C LYS A 340 13.12 25.98 12.31
N PHE A 341 13.98 25.24 11.63
CA PHE A 341 15.14 24.59 12.25
C PHE A 341 16.28 25.56 12.60
N GLU A 342 16.30 26.72 11.95
CA GLU A 342 17.14 27.87 12.29
C GLU A 342 16.41 28.73 13.33
N ILE A 343 16.99 28.83 14.52
CA ILE A 343 16.46 29.63 15.64
C ILE A 343 17.53 30.62 16.12
N CYS A 344 17.10 31.66 16.84
CA CYS A 344 18.02 32.59 17.49
C CYS A 344 18.42 32.10 18.89
N GLU A 345 19.57 32.55 19.38
CA GLU A 345 20.00 32.26 20.75
C GLU A 345 18.93 32.69 21.76
N GLY A 346 18.56 31.77 22.67
CA GLY A 346 17.48 31.96 23.64
C GLY A 346 16.09 31.47 23.16
N GLU A 347 15.92 31.20 21.87
CA GLU A 347 14.70 30.58 21.33
C GLU A 347 14.75 29.04 21.43
N ALA A 348 13.65 28.40 21.03
CA ALA A 348 13.53 26.95 20.99
C ALA A 348 12.65 26.53 19.80
N VAL A 349 12.95 25.36 19.23
CA VAL A 349 12.09 24.71 18.24
C VAL A 349 11.52 23.41 18.80
N LEU A 350 10.22 23.20 18.64
CA LEU A 350 9.58 21.95 19.03
C LEU A 350 9.72 20.94 17.89
N LEU A 351 10.55 19.92 18.11
CA LEU A 351 10.67 18.76 17.24
C LEU A 351 9.58 17.75 17.58
N LYS A 352 8.99 17.12 16.57
CA LYS A 352 7.92 16.12 16.73
C LYS A 352 8.27 14.87 15.92
N SER A 353 8.29 13.73 16.61
CA SER A 353 8.39 12.41 16.02
C SER A 353 7.06 12.00 15.40
N SER A 354 7.11 11.31 14.25
CA SER A 354 5.94 10.66 13.66
C SER A 354 5.38 9.52 14.53
N SER A 355 6.19 8.96 15.45
CA SER A 355 5.73 7.94 16.39
C SER A 355 5.08 8.55 17.64
N VAL A 356 3.92 8.02 18.01
CA VAL A 356 3.16 8.45 19.21
C VAL A 356 3.66 7.86 20.52
N ALA A 357 4.48 6.80 20.47
CA ALA A 357 4.96 6.09 21.65
C ALA A 357 6.41 5.60 21.49
N ASP A 358 7.00 5.16 22.62
CA ASP A 358 8.30 4.49 22.69
C ASP A 358 9.48 5.30 22.13
N ASN A 359 9.38 6.63 22.06
CA ASN A 359 10.46 7.45 21.52
C ASN A 359 11.68 7.47 22.46
N GLN A 360 12.85 7.64 21.88
CA GLN A 360 14.06 8.10 22.56
C GLN A 360 14.81 9.05 21.60
N TRP A 361 14.99 10.29 22.03
CA TRP A 361 15.68 11.32 21.23
C TRP A 361 17.19 11.27 21.44
N TYR A 362 17.92 11.65 20.39
CA TYR A 362 19.37 11.70 20.33
C TYR A 362 19.82 13.09 19.85
N LYS A 363 20.96 13.54 20.33
CA LYS A 363 21.68 14.72 19.83
C LYS A 363 23.10 14.29 19.48
N ASP A 364 23.51 14.52 18.25
CA ASP A 364 24.85 14.20 17.73
C ASP A 364 25.25 12.73 17.97
N GLY A 365 24.28 11.81 17.93
CA GLY A 365 24.48 10.37 18.15
C GLY A 365 24.40 9.92 19.61
N GLU A 366 24.33 10.83 20.59
CA GLU A 366 24.17 10.49 22.00
C GLU A 366 22.73 10.60 22.47
N ALA A 367 22.29 9.66 23.31
CA ALA A 367 20.93 9.65 23.83
C ALA A 367 20.69 10.82 24.79
N ILE A 368 19.64 11.60 24.54
CA ILE A 368 19.24 12.68 25.44
C ILE A 368 18.46 12.06 26.61
N ALA A 369 19.06 12.07 27.80
CA ALA A 369 18.48 11.43 28.98
C ALA A 369 17.04 11.92 29.26
N GLY A 370 16.10 10.98 29.41
CA GLY A 370 14.70 11.26 29.71
C GLY A 370 13.86 11.81 28.55
N ALA A 371 14.46 12.04 27.37
CA ALA A 371 13.73 12.51 26.20
C ALA A 371 13.00 11.35 25.50
N THR A 372 11.87 10.91 26.08
CA THR A 372 11.07 9.79 25.57
C THR A 372 9.68 10.18 25.06
N GLY A 373 9.35 11.47 25.08
CA GLY A 373 8.09 11.99 24.56
C GLY A 373 8.01 11.98 23.03
N GLN A 374 6.81 12.10 22.47
CA GLN A 374 6.61 12.30 21.03
C GLN A 374 7.24 13.61 20.55
N THR A 375 7.35 14.61 21.42
CA THR A 375 7.97 15.89 21.12
C THR A 375 9.22 16.13 21.96
N TYR A 376 10.14 16.91 21.41
CA TYR A 376 11.34 17.37 22.09
C TYR A 376 11.57 18.86 21.82
N LEU A 377 11.81 19.64 22.86
CA LEU A 377 12.05 21.08 22.76
C LEU A 377 13.56 21.35 22.63
N ALA A 378 14.04 21.55 21.39
CA ALA A 378 15.44 21.79 21.10
C ALA A 378 15.81 23.27 21.29
N LYS A 379 16.82 23.53 22.11
CA LYS A 379 17.34 24.88 22.45
C LYS A 379 18.80 25.11 22.03
N VAL A 380 19.50 24.04 21.67
CA VAL A 380 20.93 24.05 21.37
C VAL A 380 21.16 23.50 19.97
N ALA A 381 22.19 24.00 19.30
CA ALA A 381 22.58 23.53 17.99
C ALA A 381 23.04 22.07 18.04
N GLY A 382 22.70 21.30 17.00
CA GLY A 382 23.07 19.89 16.90
C GLY A 382 22.25 19.14 15.85
N GLN A 383 22.65 17.91 15.58
CA GLN A 383 21.85 16.96 14.80
C GLN A 383 20.95 16.15 15.72
N TYR A 384 19.64 16.26 15.53
CA TYR A 384 18.66 15.54 16.32
C TYR A 384 18.13 14.35 15.53
N SER A 385 18.12 13.18 16.16
CA SER A 385 17.47 11.98 15.63
C SER A 385 16.59 11.35 16.70
N VAL A 386 15.69 10.47 16.30
CA VAL A 386 14.79 9.76 17.21
C VAL A 386 14.73 8.29 16.81
N ILE A 387 14.74 7.43 17.81
CA ILE A 387 14.42 6.00 17.65
C ILE A 387 13.09 5.72 18.34
N THR A 388 12.40 4.69 17.90
CA THR A 388 11.34 4.07 18.68
C THR A 388 11.88 2.79 19.30
N LYS A 389 11.52 2.54 20.56
CA LYS A 389 11.94 1.35 21.29
C LYS A 389 11.32 0.15 20.58
N SER A 390 12.19 -0.76 20.16
CA SER A 390 11.79 -2.02 19.54
C SER A 390 10.89 -2.84 20.46
N LYS A 391 9.81 -3.38 19.90
CA LYS A 391 9.11 -4.53 20.48
C LYS A 391 9.81 -5.79 19.95
N ALA A 392 10.59 -6.44 20.82
CA ALA A 392 11.28 -7.72 20.63
C ALA A 392 12.34 -7.79 19.50
N SER A 393 13.61 -7.91 19.90
CA SER A 393 14.79 -8.38 19.11
C SER A 393 15.15 -7.73 17.75
N CYS A 394 14.27 -6.95 17.14
CA CYS A 394 14.49 -6.30 15.85
C CYS A 394 14.89 -4.85 16.06
N GLU A 395 16.10 -4.46 15.63
CA GLU A 395 16.52 -3.06 15.69
C GLU A 395 15.69 -2.23 14.72
N ILE A 396 15.02 -1.19 15.23
CA ILE A 396 14.32 -0.21 14.40
C ILE A 396 15.37 0.80 13.91
N PRO A 397 15.42 1.11 12.60
CA PRO A 397 16.34 2.10 12.08
C PRO A 397 16.07 3.50 12.68
N VAL A 398 17.16 4.18 13.07
CA VAL A 398 17.14 5.58 13.54
C VAL A 398 16.54 6.48 12.47
N SER A 399 15.80 7.52 12.87
CA SER A 399 15.31 8.55 11.92
C SER A 399 16.46 9.17 11.12
N ASP A 400 16.14 9.75 9.96
CA ASP A 400 17.09 10.69 9.35
C ASP A 400 17.32 11.87 10.33
N PRO A 401 18.57 12.28 10.57
CA PRO A 401 18.85 13.37 11.48
C PRO A 401 18.39 14.71 10.89
N VAL A 402 17.79 15.56 11.72
CA VAL A 402 17.49 16.96 11.38
C VAL A 402 18.48 17.88 12.08
N ARG A 403 18.98 18.89 11.37
CA ARG A 403 19.95 19.83 11.92
C ARG A 403 19.23 21.06 12.48
N VAL A 404 19.36 21.30 13.79
CA VAL A 404 18.97 22.57 14.42
C VAL A 404 20.20 23.46 14.49
N THR A 405 20.06 24.69 14.02
CA THR A 405 21.11 25.71 14.07
C THR A 405 20.65 26.86 14.96
N VAL A 406 21.54 27.31 15.83
CA VAL A 406 21.30 28.43 16.74
C VAL A 406 22.17 29.58 16.26
N ASN A 407 21.54 30.63 15.76
CA ASN A 407 22.23 31.84 15.32
C ASN A 407 22.41 32.79 16.51
N PRO A 408 23.61 33.34 16.73
CA PRO A 408 23.85 34.25 17.84
C PRO A 408 23.05 35.55 17.68
N ILE A 409 22.60 36.11 18.80
CA ILE A 409 22.06 37.47 18.82
C ILE A 409 23.21 38.48 18.76
N LEU A 410 22.97 39.62 18.12
CA LEU A 410 23.98 40.69 18.04
C LEU A 410 24.02 41.50 19.35
N PRO A 411 25.18 42.04 19.75
CA PRO A 411 25.25 42.97 20.88
C PRO A 411 24.53 44.30 20.54
N ALA A 412 24.09 45.01 21.59
CA ALA A 412 23.47 46.33 21.45
C ALA A 412 24.42 47.28 20.70
N PRO A 413 23.96 47.99 19.66
CA PRO A 413 24.77 49.03 19.02
C PRO A 413 25.06 50.19 19.98
N VAL A 414 26.09 50.98 19.68
CA VAL A 414 26.37 52.26 20.33
C VAL A 414 26.06 53.39 19.35
N ILE A 415 25.42 54.46 19.82
CA ILE A 415 25.16 55.65 19.01
C ILE A 415 26.25 56.68 19.30
N ASN A 416 26.96 57.08 18.25
CA ASN A 416 27.97 58.14 18.26
C ASN A 416 27.44 59.39 17.55
N SER A 417 27.92 60.57 17.94
CA SER A 417 27.69 61.81 17.19
C SER A 417 28.94 62.69 17.26
N GLU A 418 29.30 63.31 16.13
CA GLU A 418 30.45 64.20 16.00
C GLU A 418 30.12 65.67 16.32
N ALA A 419 28.85 65.98 16.58
CA ALA A 419 28.36 67.34 16.84
C ALA A 419 27.56 67.42 18.15
N ASN A 420 27.28 68.64 18.59
CA ASN A 420 26.43 68.88 19.76
C ASN A 420 25.02 68.34 19.52
N LEU A 421 24.47 67.63 20.51
CA LEU A 421 23.12 67.07 20.48
C LEU A 421 22.02 68.11 20.77
N VAL A 422 22.43 69.33 21.19
CA VAL A 422 21.55 70.50 21.24
C VAL A 422 21.63 71.22 19.90
N ILE A 423 20.56 71.15 19.12
CA ILE A 423 20.44 71.77 17.80
C ILE A 423 19.52 73.01 17.87
N CYS A 424 19.82 74.03 17.07
CA CYS A 424 18.93 75.18 16.93
C CYS A 424 17.65 74.81 16.18
N LYS A 425 16.58 75.58 16.34
CA LYS A 425 15.34 75.38 15.59
C LYS A 425 15.60 75.28 14.08
N GLY A 426 15.19 74.17 13.46
CA GLY A 426 15.46 73.85 12.05
C GLY A 426 16.86 73.29 11.74
N GLY A 427 17.70 73.12 12.76
CA GLY A 427 19.02 72.48 12.68
C GLY A 427 18.94 70.95 12.54
N ARG A 428 20.09 70.32 12.33
CA ARG A 428 20.21 68.86 12.14
C ARG A 428 21.49 68.35 12.78
N VAL A 429 21.45 67.13 13.30
CA VAL A 429 22.63 66.39 13.79
C VAL A 429 22.61 64.97 13.21
N THR A 430 23.77 64.47 12.79
CA THR A 430 23.92 63.08 12.35
C THR A 430 24.26 62.20 13.55
N LEU A 431 23.48 61.15 13.73
CA LEU A 431 23.73 60.05 14.66
C LEU A 431 24.26 58.86 13.87
N THR A 432 25.31 58.23 14.34
CA THR A 432 25.98 57.10 13.66
C THR A 432 25.99 55.89 14.58
N SER A 433 25.46 54.76 14.10
CA SER A 433 25.55 53.47 14.79
C SER A 433 26.97 52.92 14.69
N SER A 434 27.44 52.25 15.75
CA SER A 434 28.73 51.55 15.78
C SER A 434 28.77 50.28 14.93
N THR A 435 27.66 49.88 14.31
CA THR A 435 27.53 48.64 13.52
C THR A 435 27.18 48.93 12.07
N SER A 436 27.74 48.16 11.14
CA SER A 436 27.42 48.18 9.71
C SER A 436 26.31 47.20 9.28
N GLU A 437 25.77 46.42 10.22
CA GLU A 437 24.66 45.49 10.02
C GLU A 437 23.35 46.19 9.69
N ILE A 438 22.29 45.44 9.34
CA ILE A 438 20.95 45.98 9.09
C ILE A 438 20.45 46.67 10.37
N THR A 439 20.54 48.00 10.39
CA THR A 439 20.09 48.83 11.50
C THR A 439 18.63 49.23 11.31
N GLN A 440 17.93 49.54 12.40
CA GLN A 440 16.63 50.21 12.37
C GLN A 440 16.56 51.23 13.50
N TRP A 441 16.26 52.48 13.16
CA TRP A 441 16.18 53.57 14.14
C TRP A 441 14.76 53.77 14.68
N PHE A 442 14.70 54.26 15.92
CA PHE A 442 13.50 54.56 16.67
C PHE A 442 13.64 55.95 17.31
N LYS A 443 12.54 56.68 17.40
CA LYS A 443 12.41 57.94 18.13
C LYS A 443 11.33 57.76 19.19
N ASP A 444 11.67 58.02 20.45
CA ASP A 444 10.78 57.88 21.61
C ASP A 444 10.12 56.48 21.68
N GLY A 445 10.87 55.45 21.30
CA GLY A 445 10.41 54.06 21.23
C GLY A 445 9.59 53.71 19.98
N VAL A 446 9.26 54.68 19.13
CA VAL A 446 8.49 54.49 17.89
C VAL A 446 9.41 54.31 16.70
N LEU A 447 9.09 53.35 15.84
CA LEU A 447 9.82 53.08 14.59
C LEU A 447 9.88 54.33 13.70
N ILE A 448 11.06 54.66 13.18
CA ILE A 448 11.22 55.65 12.10
C ILE A 448 11.22 54.89 10.77
N PRO A 449 10.15 54.96 9.95
CA PRO A 449 10.05 54.18 8.72
C PRO A 449 11.20 54.49 7.75
N GLY A 450 11.83 53.44 7.20
CA GLY A 450 12.92 53.56 6.23
C GLY A 450 14.27 54.01 6.80
N ALA A 451 14.37 54.27 8.11
CA ALA A 451 15.63 54.58 8.75
C ALA A 451 16.44 53.29 9.02
N ASN A 452 16.96 52.70 7.96
CA ASN A 452 17.69 51.43 7.99
C ASN A 452 19.20 51.55 7.69
N SER A 453 19.70 52.77 7.55
CA SER A 453 21.11 53.09 7.36
C SER A 453 21.88 53.13 8.68
N SER A 454 23.19 52.88 8.64
CA SER A 454 24.10 53.03 9.79
C SER A 454 24.16 54.47 10.31
N THR A 455 23.62 55.45 9.58
CA THR A 455 23.48 56.84 10.00
C THR A 455 22.03 57.31 9.98
N LEU A 456 21.66 58.19 10.91
CA LEU A 456 20.37 58.89 10.95
C LEU A 456 20.57 60.39 11.11
N ILE A 457 19.86 61.20 10.31
CA ILE A 457 19.81 62.65 10.50
C ILE A 457 18.64 62.99 11.43
N ALA A 458 18.94 63.43 12.66
CA ALA A 458 17.96 63.89 13.62
C ALA A 458 17.75 65.41 13.50
N SER A 459 16.50 65.84 13.35
CA SER A 459 16.13 67.26 13.15
C SER A 459 15.04 67.74 14.11
N SER A 460 14.77 66.99 15.17
CA SER A 460 13.72 67.31 16.15
C SER A 460 14.06 66.72 17.51
N SER A 461 13.54 67.31 18.58
CA SER A 461 13.73 66.77 19.93
C SER A 461 13.18 65.34 20.06
N GLY A 462 13.91 64.46 20.73
CA GLY A 462 13.47 63.10 21.06
C GLY A 462 14.59 62.18 21.54
N LYS A 463 14.19 61.02 22.05
CA LYS A 463 15.11 59.93 22.44
C LYS A 463 15.33 59.00 21.25
N TYR A 464 16.52 59.02 20.68
CA TYR A 464 16.87 58.17 19.55
C TYR A 464 17.53 56.88 20.03
N THR A 465 17.04 55.74 19.54
CA THR A 465 17.66 54.43 19.73
C THR A 465 17.76 53.72 18.38
N VAL A 466 18.72 52.81 18.27
CA VAL A 466 18.93 51.92 17.12
C VAL A 466 18.99 50.46 17.57
N ARG A 467 18.45 49.56 16.75
CA ARG A 467 18.61 48.09 16.84
C ARG A 467 19.31 47.57 15.59
N ASN A 468 19.98 46.44 15.71
CA ASN A 468 20.61 45.72 14.61
C ASN A 468 20.03 44.30 14.47
N ARG A 469 20.06 43.78 13.25
CA ARG A 469 19.65 42.43 12.89
C ARG A 469 20.72 41.79 12.03
N ASN A 470 21.09 40.54 12.33
CA ASN A 470 22.02 39.78 11.49
C ASN A 470 21.35 39.25 10.21
N ALA A 471 22.15 38.72 9.28
CA ALA A 471 21.63 38.14 8.03
C ALA A 471 20.61 37.00 8.23
N SER A 472 20.73 36.23 9.32
CA SER A 472 19.79 35.15 9.68
C SER A 472 18.50 35.64 10.33
N GLY A 473 18.35 36.94 10.56
CA GLY A 473 17.15 37.56 11.11
C GLY A 473 17.11 37.71 12.64
N CYS A 474 18.17 37.37 13.37
CA CYS A 474 18.20 37.54 14.83
C CYS A 474 18.48 38.99 15.21
N GLU A 475 17.60 39.55 16.05
CA GLU A 475 17.70 40.94 16.52
C GLU A 475 18.44 41.02 17.85
N GLY A 476 19.36 41.98 17.95
CA GLY A 476 19.97 42.37 19.20
C GLY A 476 19.08 43.32 20.03
N PRO A 477 19.41 43.56 21.30
CA PRO A 477 18.76 44.58 22.12
C PRO A 477 18.95 45.99 21.54
N SER A 478 18.05 46.92 21.92
CA SER A 478 18.22 48.35 21.62
C SER A 478 19.50 48.90 22.23
N SER A 479 20.18 49.78 21.49
CA SER A 479 21.18 50.70 22.03
C SER A 479 20.62 51.56 23.18
N ASN A 480 21.54 52.13 23.96
CA ASN A 480 21.21 53.19 24.91
C ASN A 480 20.65 54.42 24.17
N ALA A 481 19.67 55.09 24.75
CA ALA A 481 19.03 56.25 24.14
C ALA A 481 19.95 57.48 24.10
N VAL A 482 20.01 58.14 22.95
CA VAL A 482 20.65 59.45 22.76
C VAL A 482 19.57 60.53 22.66
N ASN A 483 19.66 61.54 23.52
CA ASN A 483 18.68 62.63 23.57
C ASN A 483 19.14 63.78 22.67
N VAL A 484 18.42 64.01 21.58
CA VAL A 484 18.57 65.23 20.75
C VAL A 484 17.59 66.26 21.25
N VAL A 485 18.03 67.50 21.41
CA VAL A 485 17.22 68.62 21.90
C VAL A 485 17.25 69.75 20.88
N GLU A 486 16.09 70.05 20.30
CA GLU A 486 15.89 71.24 19.49
C GLU A 486 15.53 72.44 20.38
N GLN A 487 16.27 73.54 20.22
CA GLN A 487 16.14 74.74 21.02
C GLN A 487 15.82 75.97 20.16
N ALA A 488 14.78 76.71 20.54
CA ALA A 488 14.45 78.00 19.94
C ALA A 488 15.11 79.14 20.72
N PHE A 489 15.89 79.97 20.04
CA PHE A 489 16.50 81.16 20.62
C PHE A 489 15.80 82.42 20.10
N ALA A 490 15.39 83.29 21.02
CA ALA A 490 14.75 84.55 20.72
C ALA A 490 15.29 85.64 21.65
N ILE A 491 15.37 86.86 21.11
CA ILE A 491 15.68 88.07 21.87
C ILE A 491 14.56 89.08 21.66
N THR A 492 14.35 89.96 22.63
CA THR A 492 13.41 91.07 22.57
C THR A 492 14.14 92.36 22.92
N LEU A 493 13.67 93.47 22.33
CA LEU A 493 14.21 94.81 22.54
C LEU A 493 13.08 95.69 23.08
N ASP A 494 13.34 96.34 24.21
CA ASP A 494 12.36 97.21 24.87
C ASP A 494 13.00 98.53 25.30
N ALA A 495 12.25 99.62 25.17
CA ALA A 495 12.61 100.92 25.72
C ALA A 495 12.01 101.13 27.11
N ASN A 496 12.73 101.84 27.96
CA ASN A 496 12.27 102.17 29.32
C ASN A 496 11.07 103.15 29.36
N THR A 497 10.76 103.83 28.25
CA THR A 497 9.64 104.77 28.15
C THR A 497 8.98 104.69 26.77
N LYS A 498 7.66 104.91 26.74
CA LYS A 498 6.87 105.08 25.51
C LYS A 498 6.65 106.56 25.13
N SER A 499 6.84 107.48 26.07
CA SER A 499 6.78 108.92 25.82
C SER A 499 8.20 109.44 25.65
N ILE A 500 8.54 109.83 24.43
CA ILE A 500 9.89 110.19 24.02
C ILE A 500 9.81 111.58 23.40
N THR A 501 10.45 112.55 24.03
CA THR A 501 10.56 113.92 23.50
C THR A 501 11.92 114.13 22.84
N TYR A 502 12.02 115.12 21.95
CA TYR A 502 13.30 115.50 21.36
C TYR A 502 14.36 115.82 22.44
N GLY A 503 15.57 115.30 22.26
CA GLY A 503 16.70 115.44 23.17
C GLY A 503 16.65 114.52 24.40
N SER A 504 15.58 113.74 24.60
CA SER A 504 15.50 112.79 25.70
C SER A 504 16.47 111.61 25.54
N LYS A 505 16.97 111.10 26.67
CA LYS A 505 17.79 109.89 26.73
C LYS A 505 16.89 108.69 27.01
N VAL A 506 16.88 107.71 26.10
CA VAL A 506 16.07 106.49 26.18
C VAL A 506 16.99 105.30 26.45
N LEU A 507 16.70 104.53 27.50
CA LEU A 507 17.40 103.28 27.80
C LEU A 507 16.74 102.14 27.03
N VAL A 508 17.50 101.48 26.16
CA VAL A 508 17.08 100.31 25.39
C VAL A 508 17.71 99.07 25.99
N ASN A 509 16.88 98.12 26.39
CA ASN A 509 17.30 96.85 26.99
C ASN A 509 17.02 95.69 26.04
N VAL A 510 17.95 94.76 25.98
CA VAL A 510 17.75 93.46 25.33
C VAL A 510 17.43 92.45 26.42
N SER A 511 16.40 91.64 26.22
CA SER A 511 16.16 90.44 27.01
C SER A 511 16.07 89.20 26.11
N SER A 512 16.19 88.01 26.69
CA SER A 512 16.19 86.75 25.96
C SER A 512 15.57 85.61 26.75
N ASN A 513 15.06 84.60 26.05
CA ASN A 513 14.60 83.35 26.65
C ASN A 513 15.74 82.40 27.05
N LEU A 514 16.99 82.66 26.62
CA LEU A 514 18.17 81.85 26.92
C LEU A 514 19.35 82.75 27.32
N LYS A 515 20.41 82.16 27.89
CA LYS A 515 21.68 82.87 28.05
C LYS A 515 22.28 83.20 26.67
N TYR A 516 22.79 84.41 26.53
CA TYR A 516 23.18 84.98 25.25
C TYR A 516 24.33 85.97 25.35
N LYS A 517 24.96 86.22 24.21
CA LYS A 517 25.92 87.30 23.98
C LYS A 517 25.43 88.17 22.83
N ILE A 518 25.49 89.49 23.00
CA ILE A 518 25.21 90.42 21.91
C ILE A 518 26.37 90.39 20.91
N LEU A 519 26.03 90.23 19.63
CA LEU A 519 26.97 90.27 18.52
C LEU A 519 27.11 91.69 17.96
N SER A 520 25.99 92.41 17.80
CA SER A 520 26.00 93.73 17.17
C SER A 520 24.75 94.54 17.51
N TRP A 521 24.92 95.87 17.56
CA TRP A 521 23.85 96.87 17.51
C TRP A 521 23.93 97.66 16.20
N SER A 522 22.78 98.03 15.63
CA SER A 522 22.67 98.88 14.45
C SER A 522 21.60 99.96 14.66
N PRO A 523 21.84 101.22 14.26
CA PRO A 523 23.08 101.76 13.68
C PRO A 523 24.23 101.77 14.71
N SER A 524 25.44 101.38 14.33
CA SER A 524 26.55 101.23 15.29
C SER A 524 27.07 102.56 15.85
N ASN A 525 26.93 103.66 15.10
CA ASN A 525 27.50 104.96 15.43
C ASN A 525 26.80 105.70 16.59
N ILE A 526 25.66 105.20 17.07
CA ILE A 526 24.90 105.79 18.19
C ILE A 526 25.01 104.97 19.48
N PHE A 527 25.81 103.90 19.47
CA PHE A 527 26.00 102.98 20.59
C PHE A 527 27.48 102.88 20.95
N GLU A 528 27.82 103.07 22.22
CA GLU A 528 29.21 103.08 22.68
C GLU A 528 29.79 101.68 22.85
N ASN A 529 28.96 100.69 23.19
CA ASN A 529 29.39 99.32 23.45
C ASN A 529 28.58 98.31 22.65
N ALA A 530 29.15 97.82 21.56
CA ALA A 530 28.51 96.86 20.65
C ALA A 530 28.14 95.51 21.30
N SER A 531 28.62 95.20 22.51
CA SER A 531 28.31 93.94 23.21
C SER A 531 27.47 94.14 24.48
N ALA A 532 27.10 95.37 24.83
CA ALA A 532 26.27 95.64 25.99
C ALA A 532 24.84 95.12 25.80
N THR A 533 24.23 94.62 26.86
CA THR A 533 22.83 94.14 26.89
C THR A 533 21.82 95.27 27.10
N ALA A 534 22.28 96.45 27.49
CA ALA A 534 21.48 97.66 27.62
C ALA A 534 22.31 98.89 27.27
N GLN A 535 21.73 99.83 26.52
CA GLN A 535 22.41 101.06 26.12
C GLN A 535 21.44 102.24 26.07
N THR A 536 21.96 103.43 26.35
CA THR A 536 21.19 104.68 26.30
C THR A 536 21.41 105.36 24.96
N VAL A 537 20.33 105.75 24.29
CA VAL A 537 20.35 106.52 23.04
C VAL A 537 19.72 107.90 23.25
N THR A 538 20.29 108.94 22.66
CA THR A 538 19.72 110.29 22.69
C THR A 538 18.85 110.51 21.47
N MET A 539 17.60 110.90 21.68
CA MET A 539 16.60 111.02 20.63
C MET A 539 16.73 112.36 19.91
N GLN A 540 17.31 112.34 18.71
CA GLN A 540 17.43 113.51 17.82
C GLN A 540 16.54 113.39 16.57
N LYS A 541 16.08 112.18 16.25
CA LYS A 541 15.19 111.84 15.14
C LYS A 541 14.61 110.46 15.40
N ASP A 542 13.70 110.02 14.53
CA ASP A 542 13.22 108.64 14.54
C ASP A 542 14.38 107.66 14.31
N LEU A 543 14.40 106.58 15.10
CA LEU A 543 15.49 105.60 15.13
C LEU A 543 14.94 104.19 15.04
N LYS A 544 15.48 103.39 14.11
CA LYS A 544 15.25 101.95 14.03
C LYS A 544 16.48 101.21 14.53
N ILE A 545 16.35 100.51 15.64
CA ILE A 545 17.43 99.79 16.30
C ILE A 545 17.29 98.31 15.97
N VAL A 546 18.38 97.68 15.50
CA VAL A 546 18.44 96.23 15.26
C VAL A 546 19.57 95.64 16.10
N VAL A 547 19.29 94.55 16.81
CA VAL A 547 20.28 93.82 17.59
C VAL A 547 20.35 92.38 17.14
N ASN A 548 21.57 91.87 16.99
CA ASN A 548 21.84 90.45 16.75
C ASN A 548 22.53 89.86 17.98
N ALA A 549 22.13 88.67 18.37
CA ALA A 549 22.71 87.93 19.49
C ALA A 549 22.97 86.46 19.12
N ILE A 550 23.80 85.80 19.92
CA ILE A 550 24.05 84.36 19.87
C ILE A 550 23.79 83.75 21.25
N SER A 551 23.15 82.58 21.32
CA SER A 551 23.00 81.83 22.57
C SER A 551 24.28 81.07 22.95
N GLU A 552 24.38 80.57 24.20
CA GLU A 552 25.50 79.70 24.62
C GLU A 552 25.65 78.44 23.75
N ASN A 553 24.55 77.96 23.16
CA ASN A 553 24.54 76.79 22.27
C ASN A 553 24.71 77.14 20.78
N GLY A 554 25.08 78.39 20.47
CA GLY A 554 25.42 78.82 19.11
C GLY A 554 24.24 79.24 18.22
N CYS A 555 23.02 79.36 18.76
CA CYS A 555 21.87 79.78 17.98
C CYS A 555 21.83 81.30 17.81
N LEU A 556 21.49 81.79 16.61
CA LEU A 556 21.42 83.22 16.30
C LEU A 556 19.99 83.75 16.37
N ALA A 557 19.81 84.96 16.89
CA ALA A 557 18.53 85.67 16.89
C ALA A 557 18.73 87.16 16.63
N SER A 558 17.70 87.80 16.07
CA SER A 558 17.67 89.24 15.79
C SER A 558 16.37 89.85 16.31
N ALA A 559 16.44 91.05 16.88
CA ALA A 559 15.29 91.85 17.28
C ALA A 559 15.39 93.26 16.72
N THR A 560 14.25 93.92 16.57
CA THR A 560 14.14 95.29 16.06
C THR A 560 13.24 96.13 16.97
N LEU A 561 13.61 97.39 17.21
CA LEU A 561 12.83 98.37 17.95
C LEU A 561 12.81 99.72 17.21
N ASP A 562 11.62 100.24 16.94
CA ASP A 562 11.43 101.55 16.33
C ASP A 562 11.07 102.59 17.41
N LEU A 563 11.86 103.66 17.53
CA LEU A 563 11.65 104.78 18.45
C LEU A 563 11.32 106.05 17.66
N ARG A 564 10.32 106.81 18.14
CA ARG A 564 9.88 108.08 17.53
C ARG A 564 9.90 109.21 18.56
N ALA A 565 10.35 110.40 18.16
CA ALA A 565 10.41 111.57 19.06
C ALA A 565 9.21 112.52 18.85
N ASP A 566 8.56 112.96 19.94
CA ASP A 566 7.49 113.97 19.94
C ASP A 566 8.09 115.39 19.87
N THR A 567 7.54 116.24 18.99
CA THR A 567 8.04 117.56 18.60
C THR A 567 7.05 118.71 18.82
N LYS A 568 5.90 118.49 19.49
CA LYS A 568 4.91 119.57 19.73
C LYS A 568 5.41 120.67 20.69
N LYS A 569 5.07 121.94 20.38
CA LYS A 569 5.44 123.15 21.15
C LYS A 569 4.19 123.89 21.62
N ASP A 570 3.94 123.94 22.93
CA ASP A 570 2.83 124.69 23.52
C ASP A 570 3.35 126.01 24.11
N LEU A 571 2.78 127.15 23.72
CA LEU A 571 3.20 128.49 24.14
C LEU A 571 1.99 129.37 24.51
N PHE A 572 2.04 130.03 25.67
CA PHE A 572 1.02 130.93 26.19
C PHE A 572 1.65 132.18 26.82
N ILE A 573 1.20 133.37 26.39
CA ILE A 573 1.61 134.67 26.95
C ILE A 573 0.35 135.40 27.39
N PRO A 574 0.20 135.76 28.68
CA PRO A 574 -0.96 136.50 29.18
C PRO A 574 -1.01 137.92 28.57
N ASN A 575 -2.12 138.62 28.72
CA ASN A 575 -2.29 140.01 28.24
C ASN A 575 -2.69 141.01 29.33
N THR A 576 -2.84 140.56 30.58
CA THR A 576 -3.27 141.38 31.72
C THR A 576 -2.62 140.83 32.98
N PHE A 577 -2.16 141.71 33.87
CA PHE A 577 -1.66 141.32 35.20
C PHE A 577 -1.96 142.44 36.21
N THR A 578 -2.05 142.09 37.49
CA THR A 578 -2.50 142.94 38.60
C THR A 578 -1.42 143.01 39.68
N PRO A 579 -0.39 143.86 39.53
CA PRO A 579 0.67 144.00 40.52
C PRO A 579 0.20 144.77 41.77
N ASN A 580 -0.64 144.12 42.59
CA ASN A 580 -1.21 144.63 43.83
C ASN A 580 -0.61 143.97 45.10
N GLY A 581 0.21 142.93 44.93
CA GLY A 581 0.90 142.21 46.00
C GLY A 581 0.09 141.12 46.68
N ASP A 582 -0.99 140.62 46.05
CA ASP A 582 -1.86 139.58 46.62
C ASP A 582 -1.41 138.12 46.33
N GLY A 583 -0.31 137.96 45.60
CA GLY A 583 0.27 136.69 45.18
C GLY A 583 -0.30 136.15 43.85
N LYS A 584 -1.28 136.83 43.24
CA LYS A 584 -1.97 136.37 42.02
C LYS A 584 -1.81 137.37 40.89
N ASN A 585 -1.21 136.88 39.80
CA ASN A 585 -0.93 137.70 38.61
C ASN A 585 -0.19 139.00 38.94
N ASP A 586 0.66 138.99 39.98
CA ASP A 586 1.49 140.15 40.33
C ASP A 586 2.61 140.41 39.32
N VAL A 587 2.88 139.44 38.46
CA VAL A 587 3.93 139.53 37.46
C VAL A 587 3.48 139.05 36.09
N PHE A 588 4.10 139.61 35.07
CA PHE A 588 3.97 139.20 33.68
C PHE A 588 5.14 138.29 33.27
N LYS A 589 4.83 137.10 32.74
CA LYS A 589 5.81 136.13 32.21
C LYS A 589 5.25 135.22 31.11
N VAL A 590 6.12 134.47 30.45
CA VAL A 590 5.80 133.61 29.29
C VAL A 590 5.78 132.14 29.71
N PHE A 591 4.75 131.38 29.30
CA PHE A 591 4.63 129.95 29.59
C PHE A 591 4.81 129.13 28.30
N GLY A 592 5.53 128.00 28.37
CA GLY A 592 5.53 127.04 27.28
C GLY A 592 6.49 125.87 27.47
N THR A 593 6.39 124.87 26.58
CA THR A 593 7.25 123.68 26.54
C THR A 593 8.37 123.83 25.53
N GLY A 594 9.54 123.23 25.81
CA GLY A 594 10.69 123.26 24.90
C GLY A 594 11.39 124.62 24.77
N ILE A 595 11.06 125.61 25.61
CA ILE A 595 11.70 126.94 25.60
C ILE A 595 13.12 126.84 26.15
N GLU A 596 14.09 127.26 25.34
CA GLU A 596 15.50 127.43 25.72
C GLU A 596 15.73 128.81 26.32
N MET A 597 15.17 129.87 25.72
CA MET A 597 15.43 131.25 26.10
C MET A 597 14.29 132.18 25.67
N VAL A 598 14.02 133.22 26.46
CA VAL A 598 13.06 134.29 26.15
C VAL A 598 13.71 135.67 26.30
N GLU A 599 13.68 136.47 25.25
CA GLU A 599 14.00 137.90 25.30
C GLU A 599 12.71 138.72 25.37
N LEU A 600 12.43 139.33 26.53
CA LEU A 600 11.22 140.10 26.82
C LEU A 600 11.55 141.59 26.96
N LEU A 601 10.88 142.41 26.15
CA LEU A 601 10.98 143.86 26.10
C LEU A 601 9.60 144.45 26.38
N ILE A 602 9.48 145.45 27.26
CA ILE A 602 8.21 146.12 27.59
C ILE A 602 8.37 147.64 27.55
N TYR A 603 7.43 148.29 26.90
CA TYR A 603 7.42 149.72 26.61
C TYR A 603 6.21 150.41 27.25
N SER A 604 6.39 151.66 27.70
CA SER A 604 5.32 152.52 28.22
C SER A 604 4.34 152.95 27.13
N GLN A 605 3.20 153.52 27.53
CA GLN A 605 2.19 154.06 26.61
C GLN A 605 2.70 155.18 25.68
N TRP A 606 3.86 155.77 25.99
CA TRP A 606 4.53 156.79 25.19
C TRP A 606 5.72 156.25 24.38
N GLY A 607 5.95 154.93 24.40
CA GLY A 607 7.00 154.25 23.63
C GLY A 607 8.36 154.16 24.33
N GLU A 608 8.49 154.58 25.58
CA GLU A 608 9.74 154.45 26.35
C GLU A 608 9.95 152.99 26.77
N LEU A 609 11.15 152.43 26.57
CA LEU A 609 11.48 151.08 27.05
C LEU A 609 11.65 151.10 28.57
N ILE A 610 10.78 150.37 29.27
CA ILE A 610 10.75 150.34 30.73
C ILE A 610 11.17 148.98 31.33
N TYR A 611 11.16 147.90 30.55
CA TYR A 611 11.70 146.61 30.99
C TYR A 611 12.37 145.86 29.85
N LYS A 612 13.52 145.25 30.12
CA LYS A 612 14.23 144.36 29.21
C LYS A 612 14.87 143.22 29.99
N SER A 613 14.61 141.99 29.59
CA SER A 613 15.29 140.81 30.11
C SER A 613 15.51 139.78 29.00
N LYS A 614 16.61 139.02 29.12
CA LYS A 614 16.96 137.93 28.22
C LYS A 614 17.37 136.73 29.06
N GLN A 615 16.38 135.95 29.47
CA GLN A 615 16.51 134.83 30.40
C GLN A 615 15.54 133.72 30.00
N GLN A 616 15.65 132.54 30.60
CA GLN A 616 14.73 131.45 30.28
C GLN A 616 13.28 131.73 30.72
N ASP A 617 13.09 132.42 31.86
CA ASP A 617 11.77 132.82 32.39
C ASP A 617 11.81 134.28 32.88
N PRO A 618 11.73 135.28 31.97
CA PRO A 618 11.79 136.70 32.34
C PRO A 618 10.48 137.16 32.97
N ILE A 619 10.58 137.96 34.04
CA ILE A 619 9.45 138.37 34.87
C ILE A 619 9.41 139.88 35.03
N TRP A 620 8.28 140.52 34.74
CA TRP A 620 8.07 141.95 35.01
C TRP A 620 6.95 142.18 36.03
N ASP A 621 7.23 142.99 37.05
CA ASP A 621 6.35 143.24 38.20
C ASP A 621 5.57 144.58 38.12
N GLY A 622 5.66 145.29 36.98
CA GLY A 622 4.98 146.57 36.81
C GLY A 622 5.67 147.76 37.47
N THR A 623 6.95 147.65 37.83
CA THR A 623 7.78 148.76 38.30
C THR A 623 8.82 149.17 37.24
N PHE A 624 9.27 150.42 37.30
CA PHE A 624 10.42 150.92 36.52
C PHE A 624 11.25 151.85 37.39
N ARG A 625 12.55 151.56 37.52
CA ARG A 625 13.50 152.29 38.37
C ARG A 625 13.03 152.47 39.82
N GLY A 626 12.39 151.42 40.38
CA GLY A 626 11.84 151.42 41.74
C GLY A 626 10.50 152.14 41.89
N VAL A 627 9.96 152.74 40.82
CA VAL A 627 8.68 153.45 40.85
C VAL A 627 7.59 152.60 40.20
N MET A 628 6.48 152.47 40.91
CA MET A 628 5.27 151.83 40.44
C MET A 628 4.75 152.52 39.17
N GLN A 629 4.63 151.75 38.08
CA GLN A 629 4.17 152.30 36.81
C GLN A 629 2.64 152.51 36.83
N PRO A 630 2.11 153.57 36.20
CA PRO A 630 0.68 153.86 36.21
C PRO A 630 -0.17 152.72 35.66
N VAL A 631 -1.41 152.60 36.13
CA VAL A 631 -2.43 151.75 35.50
C VAL A 631 -2.60 152.20 34.05
N GLY A 632 -2.55 151.25 33.12
CA GLY A 632 -2.55 151.56 31.70
C GLY A 632 -2.09 150.40 30.82
N VAL A 633 -1.98 150.67 29.53
CA VAL A 633 -1.59 149.68 28.52
C VAL A 633 -0.11 149.84 28.20
N TYR A 634 0.61 148.73 28.31
CA TYR A 634 2.03 148.61 27.96
C TYR A 634 2.15 147.68 26.76
N VAL A 635 3.21 147.85 25.96
CA VAL A 635 3.42 147.00 24.78
C VAL A 635 4.62 146.11 25.03
N TYR A 636 4.51 144.81 24.71
CA TYR A 636 5.62 143.88 24.80
C TYR A 636 6.06 143.36 23.43
N LYS A 637 7.35 143.06 23.34
CA LYS A 637 7.94 142.21 22.32
C LYS A 637 8.70 141.08 23.01
N CYS A 638 8.40 139.85 22.59
CA CYS A 638 8.92 138.63 23.17
C CYS A 638 9.52 137.76 22.05
N VAL A 639 10.82 137.46 22.12
CA VAL A 639 11.50 136.53 21.20
C VAL A 639 11.84 135.26 21.97
N ILE A 640 11.28 134.12 21.56
CA ILE A 640 11.43 132.81 22.21
C ILE A 640 12.27 131.92 21.31
N ARG A 641 13.33 131.33 21.84
CA ARG A 641 14.10 130.26 21.19
C ARG A 641 13.74 128.92 21.80
N PHE A 642 13.44 127.92 20.97
CA PHE A 642 13.16 126.55 21.39
C PHE A 642 14.42 125.67 21.31
N LYS A 643 14.46 124.57 22.08
CA LYS A 643 15.61 123.64 22.18
C LYS A 643 15.96 122.90 20.87
N ASP A 644 15.07 122.90 19.89
CA ASP A 644 15.33 122.37 18.54
C ASP A 644 15.96 123.41 17.59
N GLY A 645 16.21 124.62 18.09
CA GLY A 645 16.86 125.71 17.37
C GLY A 645 15.92 126.70 16.68
N GLU A 646 14.60 126.43 16.63
CA GLU A 646 13.66 127.39 16.04
C GLU A 646 13.41 128.60 16.96
N GLU A 647 13.22 129.78 16.36
CA GLU A 647 12.84 131.01 17.06
C GLU A 647 11.43 131.47 16.69
N MET A 648 10.70 132.00 17.67
CA MET A 648 9.36 132.56 17.50
C MET A 648 9.31 133.94 18.16
N THR A 649 8.81 134.95 17.43
CA THR A 649 8.57 136.29 17.99
C THR A 649 7.07 136.53 18.20
N LYS A 650 6.70 137.06 19.37
CA LYS A 650 5.35 137.49 19.72
C LYS A 650 5.37 138.93 20.22
N ASN A 651 4.41 139.71 19.75
CA ASN A 651 4.20 141.08 20.23
C ASN A 651 2.76 141.19 20.74
N GLY A 652 2.51 142.08 21.69
CA GLY A 652 1.16 142.29 22.20
C GLY A 652 1.09 143.45 23.18
N ALA A 653 -0.12 143.69 23.68
CA ALA A 653 -0.36 144.64 24.74
C ALA A 653 -0.52 143.91 26.08
N ILE A 654 -0.04 144.55 27.15
CA ILE A 654 -0.21 144.16 28.54
C ILE A 654 -1.06 145.23 29.21
N ASN A 655 -2.22 144.86 29.71
CA ASN A 655 -2.98 145.72 30.60
C ASN A 655 -2.43 145.57 32.02
N LEU A 656 -1.86 146.64 32.57
CA LEU A 656 -1.49 146.71 33.99
C LEU A 656 -2.64 147.35 34.74
N LEU A 657 -3.24 146.60 35.66
CA LEU A 657 -4.34 147.04 36.53
C LEU A 657 -3.86 147.01 37.99
N ARG A 658 -4.38 147.88 38.87
CA ARG A 658 -4.08 147.83 40.31
C ARG A 658 -5.32 148.07 41.14
#